data_AF-A0A7X6YYG6-F1
#
_entry.id   AF-A0A7X6YYG6-F1
#
_cell.length_a   1.000
_cell.length_b   1.000
_cell.length_c   1.000
_cell.angle_alpha   90.00
_cell.angle_beta   90.00
_cell.angle_gamma   90.00
#
_symmetry.space_group_name_H-M   'P 1'
#
loop_
_entity.id
_entity.type
_entity.pdbx_description
1 polymer ?
#
loop_
_entity_poly.entity_id
_entity_poly.type
_entity_poly.pdbx_seq_one_letter_code
_entity_poly.pdbx_strand_id
1 'polypeptide(L)'
;MKKLFWPGVLCLCLVILFIPTMVWAAEGYDYLDEKGATRNTGETVVTEISAADPLAVWTDGWYIVQGKFSIDESIEVYGDVHLILGDNSSLTVNGAAGNPGIDVSSGNSLTVYAQPVVNKTGSLTANGGDGGAGIGGNSVTGSITVNGGSITANAAPLCAGIGGGNEGAGGIITINGGVVQATAVLEAAGIGGGSYGNAGIITINGGTVAATGGFSGAGIGSGFNAWGEGSVNITGGNVTAFSGAQGAGIGSSYIEYSGKKSCDISISGGEVTAAADVSLNDEYCGGAGIGGGKNVAGGKINITGGIVVADGSLLGAGIGGGLYGEGGEISISGGNILATGGAKAAGIGSGLCTWDQDCDAGKITIKGGTVKAIGGVCGAGIGGGEECDGGNITILKGDITATGGFCAAGIGGGENGEGGVINISGGAITAQSGEKAAGIGSGCRTSDGEENGGIINISGGDVSATSDLSGAGIGGGLFANGGDITISGGVVRAESKSLGAGIGSGFAPSWTMSKKGSITITGGKINAIGGEETSPDGWSGGAGIGSSYMSNGCDILITGGIINAVGGQRAAGIGCGGIEDSDGCDIIIGGGTINATGRDGGPGVGAVVDGLPGSVTIEPLAGEFIEVETGPDSSGALAIIGSPFSEKYSFTGLDAYFYSAVTEAIVMEPNLPDTPATGENKSYSPMAGAMLILAGLGCITLVIKRKHKYVG
;
A
#
# COMPACT_ATOMS: atom_id res chain seq x y z
N MET A 1 -106.44 -31.46 61.97
CA MET A 1 -105.32 -32.44 61.92
C MET A 1 -104.56 -32.19 60.63
N LYS A 2 -103.25 -31.96 60.55
CA LYS A 2 -102.13 -31.80 61.49
C LYS A 2 -101.08 -30.93 60.75
N LYS A 3 -100.48 -29.95 61.47
CA LYS A 3 -99.12 -29.35 61.34
C LYS A 3 -98.72 -28.80 59.94
N LEU A 4 -97.99 -27.70 59.77
CA LEU A 4 -96.76 -27.25 60.44
C LEU A 4 -96.48 -25.81 59.97
N PHE A 5 -95.83 -24.99 60.80
CA PHE A 5 -95.36 -23.62 60.50
C PHE A 5 -93.87 -23.56 60.90
N TRP A 6 -92.99 -23.01 60.05
CA TRP A 6 -91.79 -22.24 60.46
C TRP A 6 -91.13 -21.51 59.24
N PRO A 7 -90.71 -20.22 59.37
CA PRO A 7 -90.05 -19.42 58.32
C PRO A 7 -88.52 -19.25 58.47
N GLY A 8 -87.82 -18.73 57.45
CA GLY A 8 -86.46 -18.17 57.62
C GLY A 8 -85.68 -17.89 56.34
N VAL A 9 -85.62 -16.61 55.96
CA VAL A 9 -84.71 -16.00 54.97
C VAL A 9 -83.53 -15.40 55.72
N LEU A 10 -82.28 -15.79 55.43
CA LEU A 10 -81.04 -14.98 55.48
C LEU A 10 -79.80 -15.86 55.25
N CYS A 11 -78.97 -15.55 54.25
CA CYS A 11 -77.50 -15.43 54.33
C CYS A 11 -76.89 -15.41 52.91
N LEU A 12 -77.02 -14.23 52.30
CA LEU A 12 -76.10 -13.69 51.32
C LEU A 12 -74.82 -13.26 52.08
N CYS A 13 -73.65 -13.38 51.46
CA CYS A 13 -72.31 -12.89 51.88
C CYS A 13 -71.35 -13.90 52.54
N LEU A 14 -70.08 -13.79 52.13
CA LEU A 14 -68.85 -14.46 52.61
C LEU A 14 -68.60 -15.88 52.08
N VAL A 15 -67.90 -16.00 50.93
CA VAL A 15 -66.67 -16.79 50.65
C VAL A 15 -66.41 -16.77 49.12
N ILE A 16 -66.23 -15.57 48.53
CA ILE A 16 -65.64 -15.38 47.17
C ILE A 16 -64.78 -14.11 47.18
N LEU A 17 -63.90 -13.97 48.17
CA LEU A 17 -62.84 -12.96 48.21
C LEU A 17 -61.59 -13.73 48.61
N PHE A 18 -60.48 -13.53 47.91
CA PHE A 18 -59.22 -14.32 47.94
C PHE A 18 -59.13 -15.49 46.95
N ILE A 19 -59.42 -15.24 45.68
CA ILE A 19 -58.44 -15.67 44.66
C ILE A 19 -57.44 -14.51 44.59
N PRO A 20 -56.14 -14.70 44.93
CA PRO A 20 -55.17 -13.68 44.61
C PRO A 20 -55.25 -13.47 43.09
N THR A 21 -55.54 -12.25 42.67
CA THR A 21 -55.25 -11.84 41.30
C THR A 21 -53.78 -12.10 41.11
N MET A 22 -53.45 -13.19 40.43
CA MET A 22 -52.11 -13.46 39.96
C MET A 22 -51.85 -12.34 38.96
N VAL A 23 -51.22 -11.27 39.44
CA VAL A 23 -50.66 -10.23 38.58
C VAL A 23 -49.54 -10.93 37.86
N TRP A 24 -49.79 -11.34 36.61
CA TRP A 24 -48.71 -11.68 35.71
C TRP A 24 -47.93 -10.37 35.55
N ALA A 25 -46.67 -10.35 35.96
CA ALA A 25 -45.77 -9.32 35.50
C ALA A 25 -45.87 -9.33 33.98
N ALA A 26 -46.08 -8.17 33.36
CA ALA A 26 -46.06 -8.07 31.91
C ALA A 26 -44.73 -8.66 31.44
N GLU A 27 -44.77 -9.76 30.69
CA GLU A 27 -43.56 -10.39 30.16
C GLU A 27 -42.95 -9.37 29.19
N GLY A 28 -41.79 -8.82 29.55
CA GLY A 28 -41.06 -7.86 28.74
C GLY A 28 -40.65 -8.47 27.39
N TYR A 29 -40.08 -7.64 26.51
CA TYR A 29 -39.68 -8.09 25.19
C TYR A 29 -38.23 -8.57 25.17
N ASP A 30 -37.99 -9.70 24.49
CA ASP A 30 -36.64 -10.18 24.25
C ASP A 30 -35.96 -9.36 23.15
N TYR A 31 -34.67 -9.08 23.35
CA TYR A 31 -33.81 -8.35 22.40
C TYR A 31 -32.37 -8.85 22.46
N LEU A 32 -31.60 -8.59 21.39
CA LEU A 32 -30.16 -8.85 21.31
C LEU A 32 -29.38 -7.60 21.74
N ASP A 33 -28.58 -7.71 22.81
CA ASP A 33 -27.71 -6.61 23.27
C ASP A 33 -26.50 -6.37 22.34
N GLU A 34 -25.63 -5.42 22.68
CA GLU A 34 -24.45 -5.06 21.89
C GLU A 34 -23.43 -6.19 21.71
N LYS A 35 -23.53 -7.26 22.51
CA LYS A 35 -22.69 -8.47 22.40
C LYS A 35 -23.42 -9.62 21.69
N GLY A 36 -24.62 -9.36 21.17
CA GLY A 36 -25.50 -10.36 20.58
C GLY A 36 -26.11 -11.33 21.60
N ALA A 37 -26.10 -10.99 22.90
CA ALA A 37 -26.71 -11.82 23.93
C ALA A 37 -28.20 -11.49 24.09
N THR A 38 -29.03 -12.50 24.28
CA THR A 38 -30.45 -12.31 24.56
C THR A 38 -30.65 -11.68 25.93
N ARG A 39 -31.39 -10.58 25.95
CA ARG A 39 -31.85 -9.83 27.12
C ARG A 39 -33.36 -9.67 27.05
N ASN A 40 -33.96 -9.29 28.17
CA ASN A 40 -35.38 -9.01 28.27
C ASN A 40 -35.58 -7.65 28.95
N THR A 41 -36.55 -6.87 28.49
CA THR A 41 -36.83 -5.54 29.06
C THR A 41 -37.38 -5.60 30.50
N GLY A 42 -37.83 -6.77 30.96
CA GLY A 42 -38.38 -6.96 32.30
C GLY A 42 -39.60 -6.08 32.52
N GLU A 43 -39.65 -5.39 33.67
CA GLU A 43 -40.74 -4.48 34.06
C GLU A 43 -40.65 -3.10 33.37
N THR A 44 -39.65 -2.87 32.52
CA THR A 44 -39.51 -1.61 31.78
C THR A 44 -40.72 -1.40 30.86
N VAL A 45 -41.32 -0.22 30.93
CA VAL A 45 -42.45 0.15 30.05
C VAL A 45 -41.94 0.25 28.62
N VAL A 46 -42.53 -0.54 27.73
CA VAL A 46 -42.23 -0.52 26.29
C VAL A 46 -43.47 -0.05 25.54
N THR A 47 -43.33 1.02 24.77
CA THR A 47 -44.41 1.58 23.94
C THR A 47 -44.48 0.83 22.62
N GLU A 48 -45.63 0.23 22.31
CA GLU A 48 -45.85 -0.43 21.02
C GLU A 48 -46.14 0.62 19.94
N ILE A 49 -45.44 0.50 18.80
CA ILE A 49 -45.70 1.29 17.59
C ILE A 49 -46.26 0.34 16.53
N SER A 50 -47.47 0.64 16.04
CA SER A 50 -48.17 -0.20 15.07
C SER A 50 -48.94 0.64 14.05
N ALA A 51 -49.50 0.00 13.03
CA ALA A 51 -50.36 0.68 12.05
C ALA A 51 -51.61 1.35 12.68
N ALA A 52 -52.07 0.83 13.82
CA ALA A 52 -53.24 1.36 14.52
C ALA A 52 -52.91 2.56 15.41
N ASP A 53 -51.64 2.68 15.83
CA ASP A 53 -51.13 3.73 16.70
C ASP A 53 -49.71 4.12 16.26
N PRO A 54 -49.57 4.80 15.10
CA PRO A 54 -48.28 5.29 14.65
C PRO A 54 -47.85 6.49 15.51
N LEU A 55 -46.56 6.59 15.81
CA LEU A 55 -46.01 7.65 16.66
C LEU A 55 -44.77 8.27 16.02
N ALA A 56 -44.84 9.58 15.78
CA ALA A 56 -43.78 10.36 15.13
C ALA A 56 -42.87 11.13 16.11
N VAL A 57 -43.13 11.07 17.42
CA VAL A 57 -42.25 11.69 18.43
C VAL A 57 -41.87 10.63 19.46
N TRP A 58 -40.58 10.36 19.58
CA TRP A 58 -40.03 9.42 20.54
C TRP A 58 -39.22 10.19 21.59
N THR A 59 -39.52 9.92 22.85
CA THR A 59 -38.85 10.51 24.01
C THR A 59 -38.14 9.42 24.81
N ASP A 60 -37.25 9.80 25.73
CA ASP A 60 -36.62 8.91 26.73
C ASP A 60 -37.45 7.65 27.05
N GLY A 61 -36.98 6.47 26.60
CA GLY A 61 -37.70 5.22 26.83
C GLY A 61 -37.55 4.13 25.77
N TRP A 62 -38.34 3.06 25.95
CA TRP A 62 -38.33 1.87 25.10
C TRP A 62 -39.55 1.81 24.18
N TYR A 63 -39.31 1.41 22.93
CA TYR A 63 -40.30 1.25 21.88
C TYR A 63 -40.16 -0.13 21.21
N ILE A 64 -41.27 -0.69 20.73
CA ILE A 64 -41.25 -1.90 19.90
C ILE A 64 -42.13 -1.72 18.66
N VAL A 65 -41.58 -2.05 17.49
CA VAL A 65 -42.35 -2.08 16.23
C VAL A 65 -43.07 -3.42 16.11
N GLN A 66 -44.40 -3.37 15.90
CA GLN A 66 -45.23 -4.54 15.65
C GLN A 66 -46.02 -4.40 14.34
N GLY A 67 -45.89 -5.40 13.47
CA GLY A 67 -46.56 -5.44 12.17
C GLY A 67 -45.80 -4.71 11.07
N LYS A 68 -46.46 -4.49 9.93
CA LYS A 68 -45.85 -3.89 8.72
C LYS A 68 -46.62 -2.65 8.30
N PHE A 69 -46.00 -1.48 8.34
CA PHE A 69 -46.65 -0.21 8.04
C PHE A 69 -45.63 0.89 7.73
N SER A 70 -46.14 2.04 7.30
CA SER A 70 -45.36 3.24 7.01
C SER A 70 -45.83 4.41 7.88
N ILE A 71 -44.89 5.30 8.21
CA ILE A 71 -45.14 6.63 8.76
C ILE A 71 -44.66 7.62 7.69
N ASP A 72 -45.58 8.44 7.16
CA ASP A 72 -45.32 9.39 6.06
C ASP A 72 -45.01 10.81 6.59
N GLU A 73 -44.24 10.86 7.68
CA GLU A 73 -43.68 12.06 8.29
C GLU A 73 -42.35 11.71 9.00
N SER A 74 -41.58 12.72 9.39
CA SER A 74 -40.33 12.53 10.13
C SER A 74 -40.59 12.07 11.56
N ILE A 75 -39.75 11.15 12.06
CA ILE A 75 -39.75 10.78 13.48
C ILE A 75 -38.74 11.64 14.23
N GLU A 76 -39.17 12.37 15.25
CA GLU A 76 -38.31 13.19 16.11
C GLU A 76 -37.89 12.42 17.37
N VAL A 77 -36.59 12.30 17.61
CA VAL A 77 -36.01 11.62 18.78
C VAL A 77 -35.52 12.64 19.81
N TYR A 78 -36.00 12.53 21.05
CA TYR A 78 -35.59 13.35 22.19
C TYR A 78 -35.08 12.49 23.34
N GLY A 79 -33.87 12.77 23.83
CA GLY A 79 -33.24 12.01 24.90
C GLY A 79 -32.73 10.64 24.44
N ASP A 80 -32.78 9.63 25.31
CA ASP A 80 -32.27 8.27 25.10
C ASP A 80 -33.37 7.28 24.73
N VAL A 81 -33.44 6.95 23.44
CA VAL A 81 -34.48 6.09 22.86
C VAL A 81 -33.93 4.71 22.49
N HIS A 82 -34.64 3.67 22.92
CA HIS A 82 -34.36 2.27 22.60
C HIS A 82 -35.48 1.68 21.75
N LEU A 83 -35.18 1.28 20.51
CA LEU A 83 -36.13 0.72 19.55
C LEU A 83 -35.88 -0.78 19.35
N ILE A 84 -36.86 -1.62 19.66
CA ILE A 84 -36.87 -3.05 19.31
C ILE A 84 -37.63 -3.24 18.00
N LEU A 85 -36.97 -3.82 17.00
CA LEU A 85 -37.63 -4.27 15.77
C LEU A 85 -38.20 -5.67 16.00
N GLY A 86 -39.53 -5.74 16.15
CA GLY A 86 -40.24 -6.99 16.42
C GLY A 86 -40.12 -8.00 15.28
N ASP A 87 -40.22 -9.28 15.64
CA ASP A 87 -40.14 -10.38 14.68
C ASP A 87 -41.15 -10.24 13.53
N ASN A 88 -40.69 -10.37 12.28
CA ASN A 88 -41.45 -10.21 11.03
C ASN A 88 -42.13 -8.83 10.86
N SER A 89 -41.74 -7.85 11.67
CA SER A 89 -42.25 -6.49 11.60
C SER A 89 -41.40 -5.65 10.64
N SER A 90 -42.00 -4.63 10.05
CA SER A 90 -41.34 -3.70 9.14
C SER A 90 -41.91 -2.31 9.32
N LEU A 91 -41.06 -1.36 9.70
CA LEU A 91 -41.38 0.06 9.73
C LEU A 91 -40.71 0.75 8.55
N THR A 92 -41.49 1.46 7.74
CA THR A 92 -40.96 2.42 6.77
C THR A 92 -41.25 3.84 7.25
N VAL A 93 -40.26 4.72 7.22
CA VAL A 93 -40.40 6.14 7.58
C VAL A 93 -40.05 6.98 6.37
N ASN A 94 -40.95 7.86 5.96
CA ASN A 94 -40.73 8.80 4.87
C ASN A 94 -40.70 10.21 5.45
N GLY A 95 -39.50 10.77 5.57
CA GLY A 95 -39.26 12.05 6.19
C GLY A 95 -39.99 13.19 5.49
N ALA A 96 -40.41 14.18 6.28
CA ALA A 96 -40.96 15.42 5.78
C ALA A 96 -39.86 16.24 5.07
N ALA A 97 -40.24 17.07 4.09
CA ALA A 97 -39.30 17.95 3.41
C ALA A 97 -38.51 18.81 4.42
N GLY A 98 -37.19 18.85 4.26
CA GLY A 98 -36.24 19.53 5.12
C GLY A 98 -35.79 18.72 6.35
N ASN A 99 -36.27 17.48 6.51
CA ASN A 99 -36.01 16.72 7.73
C ASN A 99 -35.53 15.29 7.43
N PRO A 100 -34.74 14.71 8.36
CA PRO A 100 -34.40 13.30 8.28
C PRO A 100 -35.64 12.40 8.33
N GLY A 101 -35.49 11.16 7.87
CA GLY A 101 -36.52 10.13 8.10
C GLY A 101 -36.71 9.94 9.60
N ILE A 102 -35.61 9.71 10.31
CA ILE A 102 -35.55 9.71 11.77
C ILE A 102 -34.55 10.75 12.23
N ASP A 103 -35.04 11.83 12.84
CA ASP A 103 -34.24 12.94 13.34
C ASP A 103 -33.66 12.63 14.72
N VAL A 104 -32.37 12.31 14.73
CA VAL A 104 -31.53 12.15 15.91
C VAL A 104 -30.58 13.34 15.99
N SER A 105 -31.12 14.49 16.38
CA SER A 105 -30.36 15.72 16.58
C SER A 105 -29.37 15.65 17.75
N SER A 106 -28.37 16.55 17.74
CA SER A 106 -27.32 16.62 18.77
C SER A 106 -27.88 16.64 20.20
N GLY A 107 -27.29 15.80 21.06
CA GLY A 107 -27.72 15.61 22.44
C GLY A 107 -28.70 14.46 22.65
N ASN A 108 -29.28 13.90 21.58
CA ASN A 108 -30.19 12.76 21.64
C ASN A 108 -29.51 11.45 21.19
N SER A 109 -30.08 10.31 21.56
CA SER A 109 -29.61 8.98 21.16
C SER A 109 -30.74 8.06 20.69
N LEU A 110 -30.43 7.27 19.67
CA LEU A 110 -31.25 6.17 19.20
C LEU A 110 -30.44 4.88 19.22
N THR A 111 -30.91 3.87 19.96
CA THR A 111 -30.36 2.52 19.93
C THR A 111 -31.37 1.54 19.35
N VAL A 112 -31.00 0.86 18.27
CA VAL A 112 -31.85 -0.11 17.57
C VAL A 112 -31.43 -1.55 17.90
N TYR A 113 -32.42 -2.38 18.22
CA TYR A 113 -32.27 -3.78 18.61
C TYR A 113 -33.12 -4.68 17.70
N ALA A 114 -32.68 -5.92 17.52
CA ALA A 114 -33.51 -6.99 16.99
C ALA A 114 -33.91 -7.98 18.10
N GLN A 115 -34.99 -8.72 17.86
CA GLN A 115 -35.34 -9.88 18.65
C GLN A 115 -34.43 -11.08 18.30
N PRO A 116 -34.24 -12.05 19.22
CA PRO A 116 -33.26 -13.13 19.04
C PRO A 116 -33.71 -14.23 18.07
N VAL A 117 -34.90 -14.15 17.48
CA VAL A 117 -35.45 -15.25 16.70
C VAL A 117 -34.87 -15.26 15.29
N VAL A 118 -34.17 -16.35 14.98
CA VAL A 118 -33.48 -16.55 13.71
C VAL A 118 -34.46 -16.47 12.53
N ASN A 119 -34.05 -15.80 11.45
CA ASN A 119 -34.81 -15.61 10.20
C ASN A 119 -36.14 -14.86 10.34
N LYS A 120 -36.35 -14.16 11.45
CA LYS A 120 -37.53 -13.31 11.67
C LYS A 120 -37.18 -11.86 11.98
N THR A 121 -35.92 -11.48 11.83
CA THR A 121 -35.42 -10.14 12.14
C THR A 121 -36.32 -9.05 11.55
N GLY A 122 -36.82 -8.15 12.40
CA GLY A 122 -37.59 -6.99 11.96
C GLY A 122 -36.75 -6.00 11.16
N SER A 123 -37.42 -5.19 10.33
CA SER A 123 -36.77 -4.22 9.45
C SER A 123 -37.21 -2.78 9.70
N LEU A 124 -36.27 -1.87 9.49
CA LEU A 124 -36.47 -0.43 9.51
C LEU A 124 -35.95 0.17 8.20
N THR A 125 -36.83 0.80 7.45
CA THR A 125 -36.46 1.61 6.29
C THR A 125 -36.69 3.08 6.62
N ALA A 126 -35.65 3.90 6.64
CA ALA A 126 -35.77 5.33 6.89
C ALA A 126 -35.33 6.11 5.64
N ASN A 127 -36.26 6.82 5.03
CA ASN A 127 -36.04 7.65 3.86
C ASN A 127 -36.03 9.11 4.30
N GLY A 128 -34.93 9.82 4.07
CA GLY A 128 -34.85 11.26 4.29
C GLY A 128 -35.84 12.01 3.41
N GLY A 129 -36.48 13.04 3.96
CA GLY A 129 -37.19 14.01 3.15
C GLY A 129 -36.20 14.88 2.37
N ASP A 130 -36.69 15.72 1.46
CA ASP A 130 -35.84 16.62 0.67
C ASP A 130 -34.88 17.43 1.56
N GLY A 131 -33.56 17.25 1.42
CA GLY A 131 -32.55 17.86 2.29
C GLY A 131 -32.32 17.18 3.66
N GLY A 132 -32.82 15.96 3.89
CA GLY A 132 -32.67 15.20 5.12
C GLY A 132 -31.89 13.89 4.97
N ALA A 133 -31.24 13.48 6.06
CA ALA A 133 -30.61 12.16 6.19
C ALA A 133 -31.65 11.02 6.30
N GLY A 134 -31.24 9.78 6.05
CA GLY A 134 -32.13 8.63 6.33
C GLY A 134 -32.40 8.50 7.83
N ILE A 135 -31.33 8.29 8.60
CA ILE A 135 -31.33 8.29 10.07
C ILE A 135 -30.21 9.23 10.53
N GLY A 136 -30.51 10.29 11.25
CA GLY A 136 -29.52 11.34 11.39
C GLY A 136 -30.03 12.65 11.96
N GLY A 137 -29.19 13.66 12.08
CA GLY A 137 -29.60 15.02 12.43
C GLY A 137 -29.39 15.99 11.26
N ASN A 138 -30.22 17.03 11.16
CA ASN A 138 -30.11 18.04 10.09
C ASN A 138 -28.75 18.77 10.10
N SER A 139 -28.33 19.32 11.25
CA SER A 139 -27.05 20.08 11.36
C SER A 139 -25.95 19.34 12.12
N VAL A 140 -26.28 18.59 13.16
CA VAL A 140 -25.31 17.74 13.87
C VAL A 140 -26.06 16.52 14.35
N THR A 141 -25.56 15.35 14.00
CA THR A 141 -26.17 14.09 14.43
C THR A 141 -25.81 13.79 15.89
N GLY A 142 -26.79 13.30 16.63
CA GLY A 142 -26.62 12.72 17.96
C GLY A 142 -25.92 11.35 17.91
N SER A 143 -26.27 10.48 18.85
CA SER A 143 -25.69 9.13 18.91
C SER A 143 -26.64 8.10 18.31
N ILE A 144 -26.16 7.32 17.33
CA ILE A 144 -26.92 6.26 16.69
C ILE A 144 -26.19 4.94 16.95
N THR A 145 -26.88 3.98 17.55
CA THR A 145 -26.35 2.64 17.82
C THR A 145 -27.24 1.57 17.19
N VAL A 146 -26.65 0.64 16.45
CA VAL A 146 -27.34 -0.52 15.88
C VAL A 146 -26.77 -1.81 16.49
N ASN A 147 -27.54 -2.46 17.35
CA ASN A 147 -27.19 -3.76 17.95
C ASN A 147 -27.74 -4.93 17.12
N GLY A 148 -28.81 -4.71 16.36
CA GLY A 148 -29.39 -5.70 15.46
C GLY A 148 -30.51 -5.12 14.61
N GLY A 149 -31.05 -5.93 13.71
CA GLY A 149 -32.12 -5.53 12.80
C GLY A 149 -31.70 -5.60 11.34
N SER A 150 -32.64 -5.37 10.44
CA SER A 150 -32.37 -5.04 9.04
C SER A 150 -32.67 -3.56 8.82
N ILE A 151 -31.64 -2.74 8.69
CA ILE A 151 -31.73 -1.28 8.60
C ILE A 151 -31.40 -0.85 7.18
N THR A 152 -32.29 -0.09 6.56
CA THR A 152 -32.06 0.59 5.28
C THR A 152 -32.26 2.08 5.51
N ALA A 153 -31.22 2.88 5.29
CA ALA A 153 -31.25 4.32 5.46
C ALA A 153 -30.90 5.01 4.14
N ASN A 154 -31.86 5.69 3.55
CA ASN A 154 -31.72 6.36 2.26
C ASN A 154 -31.81 7.87 2.46
N ALA A 155 -30.78 8.58 2.02
CA ALA A 155 -30.74 10.03 2.13
C ALA A 155 -31.36 10.74 0.93
N ALA A 156 -31.74 11.99 1.13
CA ALA A 156 -31.87 12.94 0.04
C ALA A 156 -30.48 13.39 -0.48
N PRO A 157 -30.41 14.12 -1.61
CA PRO A 157 -29.15 14.72 -2.06
C PRO A 157 -28.45 15.53 -0.96
N LEU A 158 -27.11 15.52 -0.96
CA LEU A 158 -26.25 16.22 0.01
C LEU A 158 -26.30 15.71 1.45
N CYS A 159 -27.08 14.67 1.75
CA CYS A 159 -27.27 14.15 3.10
C CYS A 159 -26.74 12.72 3.24
N ALA A 160 -26.35 12.33 4.45
CA ALA A 160 -25.87 10.99 4.72
C ALA A 160 -27.02 9.98 4.84
N GLY A 161 -26.77 8.72 4.46
CA GLY A 161 -27.73 7.64 4.72
C GLY A 161 -27.95 7.49 6.22
N ILE A 162 -26.86 7.28 6.96
CA ILE A 162 -26.82 7.38 8.43
C ILE A 162 -25.83 8.47 8.83
N GLY A 163 -26.31 9.50 9.52
CA GLY A 163 -25.46 10.60 10.00
C GLY A 163 -26.00 11.97 9.61
N GLY A 164 -25.13 12.88 9.19
CA GLY A 164 -25.48 14.29 9.03
C GLY A 164 -26.37 14.59 7.81
N GLY A 165 -27.30 15.53 7.98
CA GLY A 165 -27.93 16.27 6.88
C GLY A 165 -26.94 17.19 6.16
N ASN A 166 -27.42 18.00 5.22
CA ASN A 166 -26.56 18.94 4.50
C ASN A 166 -25.84 19.91 5.48
N GLU A 167 -24.53 20.11 5.28
CA GLU A 167 -23.62 20.82 6.19
C GLU A 167 -23.45 20.16 7.57
N GLY A 168 -24.06 18.99 7.78
CA GLY A 168 -24.15 18.34 9.07
C GLY A 168 -23.08 17.29 9.33
N ALA A 169 -22.53 17.30 10.54
CA ALA A 169 -21.55 16.30 10.98
C ALA A 169 -22.21 14.95 11.32
N GLY A 170 -21.49 13.85 11.06
CA GLY A 170 -21.97 12.47 11.23
C GLY A 170 -22.25 12.00 12.66
N GLY A 171 -21.93 12.79 13.69
CA GLY A 171 -22.22 12.44 15.07
C GLY A 171 -21.43 11.24 15.59
N ILE A 172 -22.02 10.46 16.50
CA ILE A 172 -21.44 9.21 17.01
C ILE A 172 -22.27 8.05 16.46
N ILE A 173 -21.67 7.22 15.61
CA ILE A 173 -22.36 6.09 14.98
C ILE A 173 -21.66 4.80 15.41
N THR A 174 -22.40 3.88 16.03
CA THR A 174 -21.89 2.56 16.46
C THR A 174 -22.73 1.44 15.85
N ILE A 175 -22.10 0.50 15.16
CA ILE A 175 -22.75 -0.69 14.62
C ILE A 175 -22.12 -1.92 15.27
N ASN A 176 -22.87 -2.60 16.13
CA ASN A 176 -22.44 -3.83 16.81
C ASN A 176 -22.92 -5.09 16.09
N GLY A 177 -24.03 -4.99 15.34
CA GLY A 177 -24.63 -6.14 14.65
C GLY A 177 -25.73 -5.74 13.67
N GLY A 178 -26.44 -6.74 13.14
CA GLY A 178 -27.50 -6.55 12.17
C GLY A 178 -27.02 -6.45 10.72
N VAL A 179 -27.96 -6.17 9.82
CA VAL A 179 -27.71 -5.83 8.42
C VAL A 179 -28.01 -4.35 8.26
N VAL A 180 -27.03 -3.55 7.85
CA VAL A 180 -27.15 -2.10 7.70
C VAL A 180 -26.81 -1.73 6.26
N GLN A 181 -27.74 -1.09 5.57
CA GLN A 181 -27.55 -0.49 4.27
C GLN A 181 -27.77 1.02 4.38
N ALA A 182 -26.75 1.81 4.10
CA ALA A 182 -26.81 3.26 4.19
C ALA A 182 -26.38 3.88 2.85
N THR A 183 -27.29 4.63 2.22
CA THR A 183 -27.10 5.15 0.86
C THR A 183 -27.28 6.65 0.84
N ALA A 184 -26.24 7.36 0.42
CA ALA A 184 -26.29 8.76 0.03
C ALA A 184 -26.42 8.89 -1.49
N VAL A 185 -26.91 10.04 -1.96
CA VAL A 185 -27.19 10.27 -3.39
C VAL A 185 -26.11 11.14 -4.04
N LEU A 186 -25.82 12.31 -3.45
CA LEU A 186 -24.89 13.30 -4.00
C LEU A 186 -24.02 13.87 -2.88
N GLU A 187 -22.71 13.94 -3.11
CA GLU A 187 -21.69 14.61 -2.27
C GLU A 187 -21.57 14.20 -0.80
N ALA A 188 -22.50 13.46 -0.21
CA ALA A 188 -22.48 13.04 1.19
C ALA A 188 -21.97 11.61 1.39
N ALA A 189 -21.64 11.27 2.63
CA ALA A 189 -21.22 9.93 2.98
C ALA A 189 -22.39 8.95 3.09
N GLY A 190 -22.19 7.67 2.77
CA GLY A 190 -23.19 6.64 3.06
C GLY A 190 -23.46 6.55 4.57
N ILE A 191 -22.38 6.42 5.35
CA ILE A 191 -22.36 6.55 6.81
C ILE A 191 -21.39 7.65 7.20
N GLY A 192 -21.87 8.68 7.88
CA GLY A 192 -21.05 9.78 8.39
C GLY A 192 -21.60 11.16 8.05
N GLY A 193 -20.77 12.04 7.48
CA GLY A 193 -21.14 13.44 7.26
C GLY A 193 -22.00 13.68 6.00
N GLY A 194 -22.88 14.69 6.06
CA GLY A 194 -23.48 15.27 4.85
C GLY A 194 -22.46 16.11 4.06
N SER A 195 -22.88 16.75 2.97
CA SER A 195 -22.02 17.68 2.22
C SER A 195 -21.49 18.77 3.18
N TYR A 196 -20.21 19.12 3.11
CA TYR A 196 -19.45 19.96 4.06
C TYR A 196 -19.32 19.41 5.50
N GLY A 197 -19.95 18.28 5.79
CA GLY A 197 -19.98 17.63 7.09
C GLY A 197 -18.82 16.66 7.32
N ASN A 198 -18.19 16.76 8.49
CA ASN A 198 -17.14 15.83 8.92
C ASN A 198 -17.75 14.44 9.25
N ALA A 199 -16.91 13.39 9.19
CA ALA A 199 -17.37 12.02 9.43
C ALA A 199 -17.97 11.77 10.81
N GLY A 200 -17.55 12.54 11.83
CA GLY A 200 -17.85 12.23 13.23
C GLY A 200 -17.00 11.06 13.74
N ILE A 201 -17.55 10.28 14.67
CA ILE A 201 -16.93 9.05 15.20
C ILE A 201 -17.76 7.87 14.76
N ILE A 202 -17.20 7.04 13.88
CA ILE A 202 -17.87 5.86 13.33
C ILE A 202 -17.16 4.63 13.87
N THR A 203 -17.89 3.73 14.53
CA THR A 203 -17.37 2.48 15.08
C THR A 203 -18.19 1.29 14.56
N ILE A 204 -17.53 0.31 13.96
CA ILE A 204 -18.15 -0.92 13.47
C ILE A 204 -17.47 -2.10 14.17
N ASN A 205 -18.22 -2.76 15.05
CA ASN A 205 -17.77 -3.92 15.80
C ASN A 205 -18.27 -5.24 15.20
N GLY A 206 -19.31 -5.21 14.38
CA GLY A 206 -19.93 -6.41 13.81
C GLY A 206 -21.04 -6.10 12.81
N GLY A 207 -21.74 -7.15 12.39
CA GLY A 207 -22.83 -7.06 11.41
C GLY A 207 -22.37 -7.13 9.95
N THR A 208 -23.34 -6.99 9.05
CA THR A 208 -23.13 -6.79 7.61
C THR A 208 -23.46 -5.34 7.28
N VAL A 209 -22.47 -4.55 6.93
CA VAL A 209 -22.60 -3.11 6.70
C VAL A 209 -22.27 -2.80 5.25
N ALA A 210 -23.24 -2.25 4.52
CA ALA A 210 -23.07 -1.74 3.16
C ALA A 210 -23.31 -0.23 3.17
N ALA A 211 -22.29 0.55 2.86
CA ALA A 211 -22.37 1.99 2.84
C ALA A 211 -21.98 2.54 1.46
N THR A 212 -22.89 3.29 0.85
CA THR A 212 -22.70 3.88 -0.48
C THR A 212 -22.76 5.38 -0.37
N GLY A 213 -21.64 6.05 -0.61
CA GLY A 213 -21.52 7.50 -0.69
C GLY A 213 -22.03 8.05 -2.02
N GLY A 214 -22.32 9.35 -2.02
CA GLY A 214 -22.58 10.08 -3.26
C GLY A 214 -21.29 10.27 -4.09
N PHE A 215 -21.43 10.89 -5.26
CA PHE A 215 -20.34 11.12 -6.22
C PHE A 215 -19.00 11.62 -5.59
N SER A 216 -19.08 12.59 -4.69
CA SER A 216 -17.90 13.18 -4.03
C SER A 216 -17.72 12.83 -2.55
N GLY A 217 -18.69 12.13 -1.96
CA GLY A 217 -18.69 11.74 -0.55
C GLY A 217 -18.09 10.35 -0.34
N ALA A 218 -17.63 10.06 0.88
CA ALA A 218 -17.07 8.75 1.19
C ALA A 218 -18.15 7.65 1.29
N GLY A 219 -17.81 6.38 1.11
CA GLY A 219 -18.73 5.30 1.49
C GLY A 219 -19.01 5.35 3.00
N ILE A 220 -17.93 5.30 3.79
CA ILE A 220 -17.93 5.53 5.23
C ILE A 220 -16.94 6.63 5.54
N GLY A 221 -17.42 7.76 6.08
CA GLY A 221 -16.54 8.89 6.36
C GLY A 221 -17.18 10.26 6.19
N SER A 222 -16.43 11.20 5.59
CA SER A 222 -16.90 12.58 5.42
C SER A 222 -17.69 12.80 4.13
N GLY A 223 -18.53 13.84 4.12
CA GLY A 223 -19.08 14.38 2.87
C GLY A 223 -18.18 15.45 2.26
N PHE A 224 -18.45 15.79 1.01
CA PHE A 224 -17.71 16.73 0.16
C PHE A 224 -17.26 17.98 0.89
N ASN A 225 -16.03 18.42 0.66
CA ASN A 225 -15.49 19.65 1.21
C ASN A 225 -15.50 19.73 2.75
N ALA A 226 -15.60 18.61 3.49
CA ALA A 226 -15.47 18.60 4.94
C ALA A 226 -14.18 19.31 5.44
N TRP A 227 -14.29 20.06 6.54
CA TRP A 227 -13.22 20.95 7.03
C TRP A 227 -12.49 20.42 8.26
N GLY A 228 -13.00 19.39 8.92
CA GLY A 228 -12.46 18.86 10.17
C GLY A 228 -12.23 17.36 10.16
N GLU A 229 -11.50 16.90 11.16
CA GLU A 229 -11.14 15.50 11.34
C GLU A 229 -12.35 14.66 11.80
N GLY A 230 -12.37 13.41 11.38
CA GLY A 230 -13.28 12.38 11.86
C GLY A 230 -12.52 11.07 12.06
N SER A 231 -13.17 10.07 12.64
CA SER A 231 -12.54 8.76 12.85
C SER A 231 -13.45 7.61 12.44
N VAL A 232 -12.85 6.60 11.81
CA VAL A 232 -13.49 5.34 11.45
C VAL A 232 -12.74 4.20 12.09
N ASN A 233 -13.40 3.48 12.99
CA ASN A 233 -12.84 2.35 13.73
C ASN A 233 -13.61 1.07 13.38
N ILE A 234 -12.95 0.10 12.75
CA ILE A 234 -13.52 -1.20 12.39
C ILE A 234 -12.80 -2.29 13.18
N THR A 235 -13.55 -3.02 14.01
CA THR A 235 -13.02 -4.12 14.83
C THR A 235 -13.60 -5.48 14.42
N GLY A 236 -14.67 -5.50 13.62
CA GLY A 236 -15.32 -6.71 13.14
C GLY A 236 -16.40 -6.45 12.08
N GLY A 237 -17.11 -7.51 11.69
CA GLY A 237 -18.18 -7.46 10.69
C GLY A 237 -17.71 -7.73 9.26
N ASN A 238 -18.68 -7.78 8.34
CA ASN A 238 -18.46 -7.73 6.90
C ASN A 238 -18.86 -6.32 6.44
N VAL A 239 -17.88 -5.50 6.08
CA VAL A 239 -18.04 -4.08 5.77
C VAL A 239 -17.71 -3.87 4.30
N THR A 240 -18.69 -3.34 3.56
CA THR A 240 -18.54 -2.93 2.17
C THR A 240 -18.80 -1.43 2.09
N ALA A 241 -17.83 -0.67 1.60
CA ALA A 241 -17.93 0.79 1.52
C ALA A 241 -17.56 1.27 0.11
N PHE A 242 -18.49 1.92 -0.56
CA PHE A 242 -18.32 2.42 -1.92
C PHE A 242 -18.57 3.93 -2.00
N SER A 243 -17.73 4.66 -2.72
CA SER A 243 -17.98 6.07 -3.08
C SER A 243 -18.32 6.22 -4.56
N GLY A 244 -18.91 7.34 -4.96
CA GLY A 244 -19.35 7.54 -6.35
C GLY A 244 -18.33 8.11 -7.33
N ALA A 245 -17.03 8.25 -6.98
CA ALA A 245 -15.84 8.43 -7.85
C ALA A 245 -14.71 9.23 -7.18
N GLN A 246 -15.06 10.28 -6.42
CA GLN A 246 -14.06 11.25 -5.92
C GLN A 246 -13.82 11.16 -4.42
N GLY A 247 -14.78 10.65 -3.65
CA GLY A 247 -14.58 10.33 -2.23
C GLY A 247 -13.85 8.99 -2.05
N ALA A 248 -13.28 8.75 -0.88
CA ALA A 248 -12.73 7.44 -0.56
C ALA A 248 -13.83 6.41 -0.30
N GLY A 249 -13.56 5.12 -0.54
CA GLY A 249 -14.47 4.06 -0.06
C GLY A 249 -14.65 4.16 1.46
N ILE A 250 -13.53 4.20 2.20
CA ILE A 250 -13.48 4.53 3.63
C ILE A 250 -12.50 5.69 3.83
N GLY A 251 -12.96 6.77 4.50
CA GLY A 251 -12.09 7.89 4.85
C GLY A 251 -12.68 9.24 4.47
N SER A 252 -11.96 10.03 3.69
CA SER A 252 -12.39 11.39 3.36
C SER A 252 -12.96 11.53 1.95
N SER A 253 -13.81 12.52 1.80
CA SER A 253 -14.41 12.99 0.56
C SER A 253 -13.42 13.75 -0.33
N TYR A 254 -13.87 14.16 -1.52
CA TYR A 254 -13.21 15.21 -2.31
C TYR A 254 -13.20 16.55 -1.56
N ILE A 255 -12.10 17.30 -1.65
CA ILE A 255 -11.96 18.66 -1.11
C ILE A 255 -11.36 19.58 -2.18
N GLU A 256 -12.02 20.69 -2.51
CA GLU A 256 -11.56 21.59 -3.58
C GLU A 256 -10.25 22.33 -3.25
N TYR A 257 -10.00 22.59 -1.96
CA TYR A 257 -8.86 23.35 -1.48
C TYR A 257 -7.80 22.43 -0.85
N SER A 258 -6.53 22.59 -1.25
CA SER A 258 -5.40 21.78 -0.80
C SER A 258 -5.04 21.99 0.69
N GLY A 259 -4.27 21.04 1.24
CA GLY A 259 -3.71 21.12 2.60
C GLY A 259 -4.59 20.55 3.73
N LYS A 260 -5.63 19.78 3.41
CA LYS A 260 -6.52 19.17 4.41
C LYS A 260 -6.19 17.70 4.69
N LYS A 261 -6.40 17.28 5.93
CA LYS A 261 -6.13 15.92 6.41
C LYS A 261 -7.35 15.02 6.25
N SER A 262 -7.12 13.76 5.89
CA SER A 262 -8.15 12.74 5.89
C SER A 262 -8.55 12.31 7.32
N CYS A 263 -9.67 11.60 7.43
CA CYS A 263 -10.11 10.94 8.65
C CYS A 263 -9.06 9.95 9.18
N ASP A 264 -8.99 9.80 10.51
CA ASP A 264 -8.22 8.75 11.14
C ASP A 264 -8.94 7.40 10.93
N ILE A 265 -8.24 6.43 10.35
CA ILE A 265 -8.81 5.11 10.03
C ILE A 265 -8.07 4.04 10.83
N SER A 266 -8.82 3.24 11.58
CA SER A 266 -8.29 2.06 12.26
C SER A 266 -9.07 0.81 11.91
N ILE A 267 -8.37 -0.22 11.43
CA ILE A 267 -8.93 -1.54 11.13
C ILE A 267 -8.17 -2.57 11.95
N SER A 268 -8.87 -3.32 12.79
CA SER A 268 -8.29 -4.35 13.66
C SER A 268 -8.90 -5.74 13.46
N GLY A 269 -10.00 -5.83 12.72
CA GLY A 269 -10.68 -7.08 12.41
C GLY A 269 -11.78 -6.88 11.36
N GLY A 270 -12.51 -7.96 11.07
CA GLY A 270 -13.54 -7.98 10.05
C GLY A 270 -13.05 -8.32 8.64
N GLU A 271 -14.00 -8.40 7.73
CA GLU A 271 -13.79 -8.47 6.28
C GLU A 271 -14.21 -7.12 5.71
N VAL A 272 -13.25 -6.32 5.26
CA VAL A 272 -13.45 -4.93 4.82
C VAL A 272 -13.15 -4.86 3.34
N THR A 273 -14.14 -4.47 2.55
CA THR A 273 -14.00 -4.13 1.14
C THR A 273 -14.31 -2.64 0.97
N ALA A 274 -13.34 -1.88 0.51
CA ALA A 274 -13.48 -0.44 0.30
C ALA A 274 -13.04 -0.09 -1.11
N ALA A 275 -13.94 0.53 -1.88
CA ALA A 275 -13.61 0.96 -3.23
C ALA A 275 -14.19 2.32 -3.56
N ALA A 276 -13.52 3.05 -4.44
CA ALA A 276 -14.10 4.23 -5.08
C ALA A 276 -14.56 3.85 -6.49
N ASP A 277 -15.75 4.29 -6.88
CA ASP A 277 -16.35 3.87 -8.16
C ASP A 277 -15.46 4.23 -9.36
N VAL A 278 -15.23 3.23 -10.22
CA VAL A 278 -14.45 3.28 -11.47
C VAL A 278 -15.36 3.37 -12.70
N SER A 279 -16.69 3.34 -12.52
CA SER A 279 -17.68 3.24 -13.59
C SER A 279 -17.80 4.52 -14.43
N LEU A 280 -17.36 5.65 -13.88
CA LEU A 280 -17.28 6.89 -14.60
C LEU A 280 -15.90 6.96 -15.25
N ASN A 281 -15.88 6.87 -16.58
CA ASN A 281 -14.72 7.16 -17.43
C ASN A 281 -14.35 8.66 -17.42
N ASP A 282 -14.59 9.33 -16.30
CA ASP A 282 -14.32 10.73 -16.10
C ASP A 282 -12.89 10.90 -15.59
N GLU A 283 -12.13 11.75 -16.29
CA GLU A 283 -10.74 12.10 -16.01
C GLU A 283 -10.55 12.69 -14.59
N TYR A 284 -11.66 13.04 -13.92
CA TYR A 284 -11.67 13.65 -12.60
C TYR A 284 -11.99 12.69 -11.44
N CYS A 285 -12.08 11.37 -11.67
CA CYS A 285 -12.18 10.37 -10.60
C CYS A 285 -10.84 10.28 -9.84
N GLY A 286 -10.87 10.14 -8.52
CA GLY A 286 -9.63 10.22 -7.74
C GLY A 286 -9.73 9.87 -6.25
N GLY A 287 -10.77 9.16 -5.81
CA GLY A 287 -10.84 8.66 -4.45
C GLY A 287 -9.96 7.43 -4.23
N ALA A 288 -9.34 7.33 -3.05
CA ALA A 288 -8.67 6.11 -2.60
C ALA A 288 -9.69 5.03 -2.20
N GLY A 289 -9.29 3.76 -2.19
CA GLY A 289 -10.11 2.71 -1.57
C GLY A 289 -10.28 2.99 -0.08
N ILE A 290 -9.16 3.15 0.63
CA ILE A 290 -9.08 3.56 2.04
C ILE A 290 -8.14 4.75 2.18
N GLY A 291 -8.62 5.87 2.70
CA GLY A 291 -7.79 7.05 2.98
C GLY A 291 -8.42 8.34 2.45
N GLY A 292 -7.74 9.02 1.52
CA GLY A 292 -8.13 10.33 1.01
C GLY A 292 -9.09 10.27 -0.18
N GLY A 293 -9.98 11.25 -0.26
CA GLY A 293 -10.64 11.59 -1.53
C GLY A 293 -9.71 12.41 -2.43
N LYS A 294 -10.22 12.85 -3.57
CA LYS A 294 -9.48 13.75 -4.47
C LYS A 294 -9.00 15.02 -3.73
N ASN A 295 -7.76 15.43 -4.01
CA ASN A 295 -6.99 16.50 -3.36
C ASN A 295 -6.76 16.31 -1.84
N VAL A 296 -6.97 15.10 -1.31
CA VAL A 296 -6.80 14.81 0.13
C VAL A 296 -5.73 13.75 0.31
N ALA A 297 -4.79 14.02 1.22
CA ALA A 297 -3.79 13.04 1.63
C ALA A 297 -4.46 11.86 2.35
N GLY A 298 -3.80 10.69 2.37
CA GLY A 298 -4.35 9.47 2.99
C GLY A 298 -4.67 9.55 4.48
N GLY A 299 -4.20 10.60 5.17
CA GLY A 299 -4.39 10.78 6.60
C GLY A 299 -3.65 9.71 7.40
N LYS A 300 -4.15 9.36 8.59
CA LYS A 300 -3.54 8.35 9.44
C LYS A 300 -4.32 7.04 9.33
N ILE A 301 -3.67 6.01 8.77
CA ILE A 301 -4.27 4.71 8.51
C ILE A 301 -3.55 3.64 9.32
N ASN A 302 -4.25 2.98 10.24
CA ASN A 302 -3.71 1.92 11.10
C ASN A 302 -4.42 0.60 10.86
N ILE A 303 -3.74 -0.37 10.24
CA ILE A 303 -4.26 -1.71 10.02
C ILE A 303 -3.50 -2.70 10.90
N THR A 304 -4.21 -3.37 11.80
CA THR A 304 -3.65 -4.30 12.79
C THR A 304 -4.17 -5.73 12.62
N GLY A 305 -5.25 -5.91 11.85
CA GLY A 305 -5.88 -7.21 11.60
C GLY A 305 -7.00 -7.11 10.56
N GLY A 306 -7.71 -8.23 10.36
CA GLY A 306 -8.79 -8.34 9.38
C GLY A 306 -8.34 -8.81 7.99
N ILE A 307 -9.31 -9.02 7.11
CA ILE A 307 -9.12 -9.16 5.67
C ILE A 307 -9.52 -7.83 5.05
N VAL A 308 -8.60 -7.17 4.37
CA VAL A 308 -8.82 -5.83 3.80
C VAL A 308 -8.58 -5.87 2.30
N VAL A 309 -9.60 -5.51 1.54
CA VAL A 309 -9.54 -5.28 0.09
C VAL A 309 -9.81 -3.81 -0.15
N ALA A 310 -8.84 -3.12 -0.74
CA ALA A 310 -8.90 -1.68 -0.96
C ALA A 310 -8.56 -1.35 -2.41
N ASP A 311 -9.54 -0.88 -3.17
CA ASP A 311 -9.39 -0.58 -4.59
C ASP A 311 -9.61 0.92 -4.84
N GLY A 312 -8.57 1.60 -5.31
CA GLY A 312 -8.66 3.00 -5.69
C GLY A 312 -9.46 3.21 -6.98
N SER A 313 -10.09 4.37 -7.10
CA SER A 313 -10.64 4.83 -8.39
C SER A 313 -9.51 5.13 -9.38
N LEU A 314 -9.84 5.51 -10.63
CA LEU A 314 -8.90 5.74 -11.74
C LEU A 314 -7.54 6.37 -11.38
N LEU A 315 -7.49 7.36 -10.48
CA LEU A 315 -6.27 8.08 -10.11
C LEU A 315 -5.97 8.10 -8.60
N GLY A 316 -6.72 7.31 -7.80
CA GLY A 316 -6.53 7.22 -6.35
C GLY A 316 -5.82 5.93 -5.92
N ALA A 317 -5.12 5.98 -4.78
CA ALA A 317 -4.43 4.81 -4.25
C ALA A 317 -5.41 3.73 -3.77
N GLY A 318 -4.96 2.48 -3.69
CA GLY A 318 -5.73 1.44 -2.97
C GLY A 318 -5.87 1.84 -1.50
N ILE A 319 -4.73 2.05 -0.83
CA ILE A 319 -4.65 2.58 0.54
C ILE A 319 -3.74 3.81 0.54
N GLY A 320 -4.27 4.96 0.97
CA GLY A 320 -3.52 6.20 1.09
C GLY A 320 -4.22 7.38 0.43
N GLY A 321 -3.49 8.13 -0.39
CA GLY A 321 -3.96 9.40 -0.98
C GLY A 321 -4.93 9.23 -2.15
N GLY A 322 -5.82 10.22 -2.32
CA GLY A 322 -6.55 10.37 -3.57
C GLY A 322 -5.69 11.04 -4.66
N LEU A 323 -6.30 11.37 -5.80
CA LEU A 323 -5.70 12.20 -6.85
C LEU A 323 -5.17 13.51 -6.24
N TYR A 324 -3.91 13.86 -6.54
CA TYR A 324 -3.18 15.01 -5.96
C TYR A 324 -3.04 14.96 -4.43
N GLY A 325 -3.20 13.78 -3.83
CA GLY A 325 -3.04 13.55 -2.40
C GLY A 325 -1.82 12.70 -2.09
N GLU A 326 -0.99 13.18 -1.15
CA GLU A 326 0.08 12.39 -0.53
C GLU A 326 -0.44 11.11 0.13
N GLY A 327 0.41 10.09 0.27
CA GLY A 327 -0.02 8.82 0.86
C GLY A 327 -0.41 8.88 2.35
N GLY A 328 0.04 9.89 3.09
CA GLY A 328 -0.26 10.05 4.53
C GLY A 328 0.62 9.19 5.44
N GLU A 329 0.18 8.93 6.67
CA GLU A 329 0.85 8.03 7.62
C GLU A 329 0.14 6.67 7.66
N ILE A 330 0.72 5.68 7.00
CA ILE A 330 0.18 4.33 6.86
C ILE A 330 0.99 3.37 7.74
N SER A 331 0.35 2.73 8.72
CA SER A 331 0.96 1.72 9.59
C SER A 331 0.21 0.40 9.52
N ILE A 332 0.83 -0.62 8.93
CA ILE A 332 0.31 -1.98 8.85
C ILE A 332 1.10 -2.86 9.83
N SER A 333 0.43 -3.58 10.72
CA SER A 333 1.08 -4.47 11.70
C SER A 333 0.53 -5.90 11.71
N GLY A 334 -0.56 -6.14 10.99
CA GLY A 334 -1.21 -7.45 10.84
C GLY A 334 -2.33 -7.38 9.80
N GLY A 335 -3.01 -8.51 9.60
CA GLY A 335 -4.09 -8.66 8.61
C GLY A 335 -3.64 -9.31 7.30
N ASN A 336 -4.61 -9.56 6.43
CA ASN A 336 -4.42 -9.94 5.03
C ASN A 336 -4.92 -8.81 4.14
N ILE A 337 -4.00 -8.07 3.51
CA ILE A 337 -4.28 -6.84 2.77
C ILE A 337 -4.07 -7.10 1.28
N LEU A 338 -5.09 -6.76 0.49
CA LEU A 338 -5.00 -6.55 -0.94
C LEU A 338 -5.30 -5.08 -1.22
N ALA A 339 -4.31 -4.35 -1.75
CA ALA A 339 -4.47 -2.95 -2.10
C ALA A 339 -4.13 -2.74 -3.58
N THR A 340 -5.09 -2.24 -4.35
CA THR A 340 -4.96 -2.01 -5.79
C THR A 340 -5.13 -0.54 -6.10
N GLY A 341 -4.12 0.08 -6.70
CA GLY A 341 -4.17 1.46 -7.16
C GLY A 341 -4.95 1.61 -8.47
N GLY A 342 -5.53 2.78 -8.68
CA GLY A 342 -5.99 3.20 -10.00
C GLY A 342 -4.85 3.34 -11.00
N ALA A 343 -5.17 3.52 -12.29
CA ALA A 343 -4.25 3.55 -13.44
C ALA A 343 -2.94 4.34 -13.25
N LYS A 344 -2.89 5.36 -12.40
CA LYS A 344 -1.70 6.20 -12.19
C LYS A 344 -1.34 6.37 -10.71
N ALA A 345 -1.85 5.48 -9.87
CA ALA A 345 -1.77 5.57 -8.42
C ALA A 345 -1.16 4.31 -7.82
N ALA A 346 -0.58 4.46 -6.63
CA ALA A 346 0.04 3.35 -5.93
C ALA A 346 -0.98 2.36 -5.38
N GLY A 347 -0.57 1.10 -5.20
CA GLY A 347 -1.34 0.15 -4.40
C GLY A 347 -1.48 0.64 -2.96
N ILE A 348 -0.35 0.97 -2.34
CA ILE A 348 -0.26 1.61 -1.02
C ILE A 348 0.64 2.83 -1.12
N GLY A 349 0.11 4.01 -0.82
CA GLY A 349 0.84 5.28 -0.89
C GLY A 349 0.01 6.38 -1.53
N SER A 350 0.57 7.14 -2.47
CA SER A 350 -0.11 8.31 -3.05
C SER A 350 -0.96 7.99 -4.28
N GLY A 351 -1.91 8.88 -4.57
CA GLY A 351 -2.53 8.97 -5.90
C GLY A 351 -1.58 9.60 -6.92
N LEU A 352 -2.08 9.97 -8.10
CA LEU A 352 -1.30 10.74 -9.07
C LEU A 352 -0.95 12.14 -8.53
N CYS A 353 0.26 12.61 -8.80
CA CYS A 353 0.73 13.95 -8.50
C CYS A 353 0.88 14.79 -9.79
N THR A 354 1.08 16.10 -9.65
CA THR A 354 1.52 16.96 -10.77
C THR A 354 2.83 17.62 -10.39
N TRP A 355 3.66 17.97 -11.38
CA TRP A 355 4.96 18.63 -11.17
C TRP A 355 4.96 19.86 -10.25
N ASP A 356 3.83 20.56 -10.12
CA ASP A 356 3.70 21.75 -9.25
C ASP A 356 3.37 21.43 -7.78
N GLN A 357 3.18 20.15 -7.41
CA GLN A 357 2.85 19.73 -6.05
C GLN A 357 3.93 18.81 -5.48
N ASP A 358 4.49 19.18 -4.33
CA ASP A 358 5.38 18.35 -3.52
C ASP A 358 4.56 17.21 -2.90
N CYS A 359 4.23 16.18 -3.68
CA CYS A 359 3.47 15.03 -3.20
C CYS A 359 4.32 13.76 -3.29
N ASP A 360 4.40 13.03 -2.19
CA ASP A 360 5.10 11.76 -2.08
C ASP A 360 4.18 10.66 -1.52
N ALA A 361 4.70 9.42 -1.46
CA ALA A 361 4.01 8.29 -0.87
C ALA A 361 3.65 8.44 0.63
N GLY A 362 4.08 9.52 1.28
CA GLY A 362 4.00 9.71 2.71
C GLY A 362 4.91 8.75 3.48
N LYS A 363 4.52 8.48 4.73
CA LYS A 363 5.22 7.58 5.63
C LYS A 363 4.49 6.24 5.68
N ILE A 364 5.13 5.20 5.16
CA ILE A 364 4.60 3.84 5.13
C ILE A 364 5.44 2.97 6.07
N THR A 365 4.81 2.36 7.07
CA THR A 365 5.47 1.45 8.01
C THR A 365 4.76 0.09 8.07
N ILE A 366 5.43 -0.96 7.62
CA ILE A 366 4.93 -2.34 7.65
C ILE A 366 5.68 -3.12 8.73
N LYS A 367 4.97 -3.53 9.78
CA LYS A 367 5.47 -4.24 10.96
C LYS A 367 5.09 -5.72 10.97
N GLY A 368 4.22 -6.16 10.07
CA GLY A 368 3.68 -7.51 9.97
C GLY A 368 2.48 -7.61 9.02
N GLY A 369 1.86 -8.79 8.95
CA GLY A 369 0.74 -9.09 8.05
C GLY A 369 1.16 -9.70 6.71
N THR A 370 0.18 -10.10 5.92
CA THR A 370 0.34 -10.45 4.50
C THR A 370 -0.17 -9.27 3.68
N VAL A 371 0.70 -8.67 2.87
CA VAL A 371 0.40 -7.46 2.10
C VAL A 371 0.65 -7.74 0.62
N LYS A 372 -0.40 -7.65 -0.18
CA LYS A 372 -0.31 -7.64 -1.64
C LYS A 372 -0.70 -6.25 -2.13
N ALA A 373 0.27 -5.51 -2.64
CA ALA A 373 0.07 -4.15 -3.14
C ALA A 373 0.36 -4.11 -4.64
N ILE A 374 -0.61 -3.64 -5.41
CA ILE A 374 -0.56 -3.62 -6.88
C ILE A 374 -0.79 -2.18 -7.31
N GLY A 375 0.21 -1.56 -7.92
CA GLY A 375 0.05 -0.24 -8.54
C GLY A 375 -0.74 -0.34 -9.84
N GLY A 376 -1.41 0.75 -10.23
CA GLY A 376 -1.94 0.85 -11.58
C GLY A 376 -0.85 1.12 -12.61
N VAL A 377 -1.24 1.30 -13.88
CA VAL A 377 -0.35 1.44 -15.06
C VAL A 377 0.89 2.31 -14.83
N CYS A 378 0.90 3.38 -14.03
CA CYS A 378 2.09 4.20 -13.74
C CYS A 378 2.41 4.35 -12.25
N GLY A 379 1.73 3.59 -11.37
CA GLY A 379 1.88 3.68 -9.93
C GLY A 379 2.71 2.54 -9.34
N ALA A 380 3.42 2.82 -8.25
CA ALA A 380 4.19 1.81 -7.55
C ALA A 380 3.29 0.79 -6.84
N GLY A 381 3.80 -0.41 -6.57
CA GLY A 381 3.12 -1.35 -5.68
C GLY A 381 2.95 -0.73 -4.29
N ILE A 382 4.07 -0.36 -3.67
CA ILE A 382 4.14 0.41 -2.42
C ILE A 382 5.01 1.64 -2.67
N GLY A 383 4.43 2.83 -2.54
CA GLY A 383 5.16 4.08 -2.70
C GLY A 383 4.37 5.11 -3.51
N GLY A 384 5.01 5.72 -4.50
CA GLY A 384 4.45 6.84 -5.25
C GLY A 384 3.47 6.44 -6.36
N GLY A 385 2.46 7.28 -6.61
CA GLY A 385 1.79 7.35 -7.91
C GLY A 385 2.68 8.00 -8.98
N GLU A 386 2.14 8.21 -10.18
CA GLU A 386 2.84 8.93 -11.25
C GLU A 386 3.22 10.35 -10.81
N GLU A 387 4.43 10.78 -11.13
CA GLU A 387 5.08 12.03 -10.69
C GLU A 387 5.30 12.13 -9.18
N CYS A 388 5.16 11.04 -8.41
CA CYS A 388 5.35 11.04 -6.97
C CYS A 388 6.54 10.17 -6.56
N ASP A 389 7.33 10.69 -5.62
CA ASP A 389 8.44 9.95 -5.02
C ASP A 389 7.95 8.83 -4.09
N GLY A 390 8.81 7.82 -3.88
CA GLY A 390 8.55 6.68 -3.00
C GLY A 390 8.34 7.03 -1.51
N GLY A 391 8.53 8.29 -1.10
CA GLY A 391 8.34 8.75 0.28
C GLY A 391 9.25 8.04 1.29
N ASN A 392 8.78 7.82 2.51
CA ASN A 392 9.51 7.10 3.56
C ASN A 392 8.87 5.74 3.83
N ILE A 393 9.49 4.68 3.31
CA ILE A 393 9.01 3.31 3.41
C ILE A 393 9.89 2.55 4.41
N THR A 394 9.28 2.02 5.46
CA THR A 394 9.96 1.20 6.46
C THR A 394 9.28 -0.16 6.60
N ILE A 395 10.01 -1.23 6.27
CA ILE A 395 9.56 -2.61 6.39
C ILE A 395 10.37 -3.31 7.48
N LEU A 396 9.66 -3.72 8.55
CA LEU A 396 10.26 -4.42 9.68
C LEU A 396 10.03 -5.93 9.60
N LYS A 397 8.83 -6.35 9.19
CA LYS A 397 8.41 -7.75 9.01
C LYS A 397 7.21 -7.81 8.06
N GLY A 398 6.76 -9.02 7.75
CA GLY A 398 5.56 -9.29 6.94
C GLY A 398 5.88 -10.27 5.81
N ASP A 399 4.84 -10.70 5.11
CA ASP A 399 4.92 -11.34 3.81
C ASP A 399 4.37 -10.34 2.79
N ILE A 400 5.25 -9.74 1.99
CA ILE A 400 4.95 -8.56 1.18
C ILE A 400 5.20 -8.91 -0.29
N THR A 401 4.16 -8.76 -1.11
CA THR A 401 4.26 -8.78 -2.56
C THR A 401 3.86 -7.40 -3.08
N ALA A 402 4.80 -6.68 -3.67
CA ALA A 402 4.57 -5.36 -4.24
C ALA A 402 4.86 -5.39 -5.74
N THR A 403 3.86 -5.05 -6.55
CA THR A 403 3.95 -5.06 -8.01
C THR A 403 3.64 -3.67 -8.54
N GLY A 404 4.62 -3.05 -9.19
CA GLY A 404 4.44 -1.77 -9.87
C GLY A 404 3.77 -1.92 -11.24
N GLY A 405 3.16 -0.84 -11.71
CA GLY A 405 2.72 -0.73 -13.11
C GLY A 405 3.87 -0.46 -14.08
N PHE A 406 3.52 -0.28 -15.35
CA PHE A 406 4.43 0.21 -16.38
C PHE A 406 5.19 1.45 -15.89
N CYS A 407 6.51 1.44 -16.03
CA CYS A 407 7.37 2.52 -15.58
C CYS A 407 7.36 2.84 -14.07
N ALA A 408 6.78 1.98 -13.22
CA ALA A 408 6.75 2.19 -11.78
C ALA A 408 7.40 1.06 -10.98
N ALA A 409 7.97 1.41 -9.83
CA ALA A 409 8.69 0.47 -9.00
C ALA A 409 7.76 -0.52 -8.29
N GLY A 410 8.29 -1.69 -7.93
CA GLY A 410 7.58 -2.58 -7.00
C GLY A 410 7.42 -1.88 -5.64
N ILE A 411 8.53 -1.39 -5.10
CA ILE A 411 8.60 -0.56 -3.89
C ILE A 411 9.42 0.69 -4.17
N GLY A 412 8.82 1.87 -4.04
CA GLY A 412 9.48 3.16 -4.26
C GLY A 412 8.69 4.09 -5.18
N GLY A 413 9.34 4.72 -6.15
CA GLY A 413 8.73 5.75 -7.00
C GLY A 413 7.74 5.22 -8.05
N GLY A 414 6.74 6.04 -8.38
CA GLY A 414 5.96 5.86 -9.62
C GLY A 414 6.75 6.35 -10.84
N GLU A 415 6.12 6.37 -12.02
CA GLU A 415 6.75 6.96 -13.22
C GLU A 415 7.17 8.43 -12.93
N ASN A 416 8.38 8.80 -13.33
CA ASN A 416 9.03 10.09 -13.04
C ASN A 416 9.20 10.41 -11.52
N GLY A 417 9.10 9.40 -10.65
CA GLY A 417 9.30 9.53 -9.21
C GLY A 417 10.61 8.90 -8.71
N GLU A 418 11.30 9.57 -7.80
CA GLU A 418 12.48 9.05 -7.10
C GLU A 418 12.14 7.86 -6.19
N GLY A 419 13.16 7.05 -5.86
CA GLY A 419 12.96 5.90 -4.97
C GLY A 419 12.59 6.26 -3.53
N GLY A 420 12.78 7.51 -3.11
CA GLY A 420 12.56 7.94 -1.73
C GLY A 420 13.55 7.32 -0.74
N VAL A 421 13.13 7.15 0.51
CA VAL A 421 13.91 6.48 1.56
C VAL A 421 13.26 5.15 1.90
N ILE A 422 13.96 4.04 1.59
CA ILE A 422 13.46 2.68 1.75
C ILE A 422 14.33 1.94 2.77
N ASN A 423 13.75 1.59 3.92
CA ASN A 423 14.43 0.86 4.99
C ASN A 423 13.79 -0.53 5.17
N ILE A 424 14.56 -1.59 4.92
CA ILE A 424 14.14 -2.98 5.08
C ILE A 424 15.01 -3.64 6.15
N SER A 425 14.38 -4.14 7.22
CA SER A 425 15.07 -4.82 8.33
C SER A 425 14.60 -6.25 8.56
N GLY A 426 13.52 -6.69 7.90
CA GLY A 426 13.00 -8.05 8.02
C GLY A 426 11.75 -8.27 7.16
N GLY A 427 11.23 -9.50 7.18
CA GLY A 427 10.09 -9.95 6.36
C GLY A 427 10.52 -10.80 5.17
N ALA A 428 9.53 -11.35 4.46
CA ALA A 428 9.68 -11.90 3.12
C ALA A 428 9.11 -10.88 2.13
N ILE A 429 9.94 -10.39 1.21
CA ILE A 429 9.60 -9.30 0.30
C ILE A 429 9.83 -9.76 -1.13
N THR A 430 8.78 -9.69 -1.94
CA THR A 430 8.83 -9.82 -3.40
C THR A 430 8.42 -8.48 -3.99
N ALA A 431 9.37 -7.76 -4.56
CA ALA A 431 9.16 -6.48 -5.22
C ALA A 431 9.43 -6.64 -6.72
N GLN A 432 8.39 -6.48 -7.52
CA GLN A 432 8.46 -6.58 -8.98
C GLN A 432 8.08 -5.23 -9.57
N SER A 433 8.96 -4.65 -10.39
CA SER A 433 8.61 -3.47 -11.17
C SER A 433 7.66 -3.83 -12.31
N GLY A 434 6.98 -2.85 -12.90
CA GLY A 434 6.56 -3.03 -14.29
C GLY A 434 7.74 -2.84 -15.26
N GLU A 435 7.45 -2.64 -16.54
CA GLU A 435 8.52 -2.38 -17.52
C GLU A 435 9.30 -1.11 -17.16
N LYS A 436 10.63 -1.09 -17.33
CA LYS A 436 11.49 0.10 -17.26
C LYS A 436 11.76 0.70 -15.87
N ALA A 437 11.17 0.19 -14.79
CA ALA A 437 11.42 0.69 -13.44
C ALA A 437 12.25 -0.28 -12.58
N ALA A 438 12.65 0.16 -11.39
CA ALA A 438 13.37 -0.68 -10.44
C ALA A 438 12.44 -1.62 -9.67
N GLY A 439 12.90 -2.83 -9.32
CA GLY A 439 12.15 -3.70 -8.40
C GLY A 439 11.93 -3.00 -7.05
N ILE A 440 13.03 -2.47 -6.49
CA ILE A 440 13.02 -1.56 -5.33
C ILE A 440 13.83 -0.32 -5.70
N GLY A 441 13.23 0.86 -5.61
CA GLY A 441 13.89 2.14 -5.92
C GLY A 441 13.02 3.03 -6.79
N SER A 442 13.60 3.69 -7.79
CA SER A 442 12.87 4.70 -8.59
C SER A 442 12.02 4.10 -9.71
N GLY A 443 11.06 4.91 -10.19
CA GLY A 443 10.38 4.65 -11.46
C GLY A 443 11.25 4.93 -12.68
N CYS A 444 10.63 4.83 -13.85
CA CYS A 444 11.23 5.17 -15.15
C CYS A 444 11.02 6.66 -15.45
N ARG A 445 11.89 7.25 -16.27
CA ARG A 445 11.72 8.62 -16.77
C ARG A 445 11.27 8.71 -18.22
N THR A 446 10.56 9.80 -18.52
CA THR A 446 10.23 10.26 -19.89
C THR A 446 11.13 11.39 -20.40
N SER A 447 11.93 12.03 -19.54
CA SER A 447 12.81 13.16 -19.90
C SER A 447 14.16 13.15 -19.16
N ASP A 448 15.09 13.94 -19.67
CA ASP A 448 16.47 14.10 -19.21
C ASP A 448 16.57 14.91 -17.91
N GLY A 449 16.70 14.23 -16.77
CA GLY A 449 17.01 14.87 -15.48
C GLY A 449 17.60 13.91 -14.45
N GLU A 450 18.02 14.45 -13.31
CA GLU A 450 18.84 13.78 -12.30
C GLU A 450 18.00 13.06 -11.21
N GLU A 451 17.19 12.04 -11.52
CA GLU A 451 16.53 11.26 -10.44
C GLU A 451 17.55 10.35 -9.76
N ASN A 452 17.32 10.21 -8.46
CA ASN A 452 18.02 9.29 -7.60
C ASN A 452 17.23 7.97 -7.46
N GLY A 453 17.91 6.83 -7.57
CA GLY A 453 17.36 5.51 -7.24
C GLY A 453 16.82 5.38 -5.80
N GLY A 454 17.07 6.39 -4.97
CA GLY A 454 16.64 6.54 -3.59
C GLY A 454 17.75 6.20 -2.60
N ILE A 455 17.46 6.41 -1.32
CA ILE A 455 18.27 5.89 -0.22
C ILE A 455 17.69 4.53 0.17
N ILE A 456 18.39 3.45 -0.17
CA ILE A 456 17.91 2.08 0.03
C ILE A 456 18.79 1.38 1.07
N ASN A 457 18.23 1.11 2.24
CA ASN A 457 18.91 0.43 3.33
C ASN A 457 18.31 -0.95 3.59
N ILE A 458 19.09 -2.01 3.36
CA ILE A 458 18.69 -3.40 3.65
C ILE A 458 19.58 -3.95 4.75
N SER A 459 19.00 -4.21 5.92
CA SER A 459 19.70 -4.76 7.09
C SER A 459 19.27 -6.18 7.45
N GLY A 460 18.18 -6.68 6.86
CA GLY A 460 17.64 -8.01 7.12
C GLY A 460 16.47 -8.37 6.19
N GLY A 461 15.92 -9.57 6.39
CA GLY A 461 14.80 -10.10 5.59
C GLY A 461 15.24 -11.06 4.47
N ASP A 462 14.25 -11.63 3.80
CA ASP A 462 14.40 -12.36 2.53
C ASP A 462 13.80 -11.48 1.42
N VAL A 463 14.66 -10.81 0.67
CA VAL A 463 14.31 -9.78 -0.32
C VAL A 463 14.55 -10.33 -1.72
N SER A 464 13.52 -10.31 -2.55
CA SER A 464 13.59 -10.57 -3.98
C SER A 464 13.09 -9.32 -4.73
N ALA A 465 13.97 -8.68 -5.46
CA ALA A 465 13.69 -7.48 -6.22
C ALA A 465 14.01 -7.72 -7.70
N THR A 466 13.01 -7.53 -8.56
CA THR A 466 13.14 -7.86 -9.99
C THR A 466 12.65 -6.72 -10.86
N SER A 467 13.44 -6.36 -11.87
CA SER A 467 13.01 -5.50 -12.96
C SER A 467 12.74 -6.29 -14.24
N ASP A 468 11.60 -6.03 -14.88
CA ASP A 468 11.18 -6.76 -16.07
C ASP A 468 11.82 -6.23 -17.36
N LEU A 469 12.24 -4.97 -17.41
CA LEU A 469 12.90 -4.37 -18.57
C LEU A 469 13.72 -3.16 -18.13
N SER A 470 15.00 -3.09 -18.50
CA SER A 470 15.90 -1.91 -18.43
C SER A 470 16.12 -1.20 -17.09
N GLY A 471 15.31 -1.42 -16.05
CA GLY A 471 15.56 -0.94 -14.68
C GLY A 471 16.42 -1.90 -13.87
N ALA A 472 16.91 -1.44 -12.73
CA ALA A 472 17.68 -2.28 -11.82
C ALA A 472 16.79 -3.22 -10.99
N GLY A 473 17.34 -4.34 -10.52
CA GLY A 473 16.66 -5.11 -9.47
C GLY A 473 16.45 -4.23 -8.23
N ILE A 474 17.52 -3.59 -7.76
CA ILE A 474 17.51 -2.60 -6.67
C ILE A 474 18.27 -1.35 -7.13
N GLY A 475 17.64 -0.17 -7.05
CA GLY A 475 18.25 1.11 -7.37
C GLY A 475 17.46 1.91 -8.39
N GLY A 476 18.07 2.22 -9.53
CA GLY A 476 17.47 3.11 -10.54
C GLY A 476 16.57 2.40 -11.55
N GLY A 477 15.46 3.03 -11.91
CA GLY A 477 14.74 2.74 -13.15
C GLY A 477 15.48 3.26 -14.40
N LEU A 478 14.84 3.16 -15.55
CA LEU A 478 15.35 3.67 -16.83
C LEU A 478 15.68 5.16 -16.70
N PHE A 479 16.89 5.54 -17.14
CA PHE A 479 17.49 6.86 -17.03
C PHE A 479 17.84 7.34 -15.60
N ALA A 480 17.58 6.54 -14.55
CA ALA A 480 17.93 6.89 -13.18
C ALA A 480 19.28 6.28 -12.76
N ASN A 481 20.00 6.99 -11.91
CA ASN A 481 21.18 6.43 -11.26
C ASN A 481 20.77 5.39 -10.19
N GLY A 482 21.75 4.64 -9.66
CA GLY A 482 21.47 3.63 -8.65
C GLY A 482 21.06 4.16 -7.27
N GLY A 483 21.20 5.46 -7.03
CA GLY A 483 21.05 6.07 -5.72
C GLY A 483 22.08 5.63 -4.70
N ASP A 484 21.72 5.73 -3.41
CA ASP A 484 22.56 5.35 -2.28
C ASP A 484 22.05 4.03 -1.68
N ILE A 485 22.72 2.93 -2.01
CA ILE A 485 22.31 1.58 -1.63
C ILE A 485 23.25 1.06 -0.54
N THR A 486 22.70 0.72 0.63
CA THR A 486 23.43 0.07 1.71
C THR A 486 22.83 -1.29 2.06
N ILE A 487 23.62 -2.36 1.94
CA ILE A 487 23.25 -3.71 2.35
C ILE A 487 24.16 -4.18 3.49
N SER A 488 23.59 -4.41 4.66
CA SER A 488 24.29 -4.86 5.86
C SER A 488 23.88 -6.25 6.35
N GLY A 489 22.79 -6.80 5.82
CA GLY A 489 22.28 -8.11 6.22
C GLY A 489 21.16 -8.64 5.33
N GLY A 490 20.58 -9.78 5.71
CA GLY A 490 19.49 -10.44 4.97
C GLY A 490 19.97 -11.38 3.86
N VAL A 491 18.98 -11.96 3.18
CA VAL A 491 19.16 -12.68 1.90
C VAL A 491 18.56 -11.81 0.82
N VAL A 492 19.38 -11.34 -0.12
CA VAL A 492 18.98 -10.39 -1.15
C VAL A 492 19.17 -11.02 -2.52
N ARG A 493 18.11 -11.08 -3.31
CA ARG A 493 18.12 -11.45 -4.73
C ARG A 493 17.68 -10.23 -5.51
N ALA A 494 18.57 -9.72 -6.35
CA ALA A 494 18.32 -8.53 -7.14
C ALA A 494 18.63 -8.85 -8.61
N GLU A 495 17.63 -8.74 -9.47
CA GLU A 495 17.72 -9.17 -10.86
C GLU A 495 17.13 -8.12 -11.78
N SER A 496 17.87 -7.75 -12.82
CA SER A 496 17.29 -7.13 -14.01
C SER A 496 17.17 -8.19 -15.10
N LYS A 497 16.03 -8.25 -15.78
CA LYS A 497 15.85 -9.16 -16.92
C LYS A 497 16.43 -8.59 -18.23
N SER A 498 16.85 -7.32 -18.25
CA SER A 498 17.42 -6.67 -19.42
C SER A 498 18.51 -5.66 -19.04
N LEU A 499 18.74 -4.60 -19.80
CA LEU A 499 19.92 -3.71 -19.75
C LEU A 499 20.30 -3.10 -18.37
N GLY A 500 19.45 -3.20 -17.34
CA GLY A 500 19.71 -2.65 -16.01
C GLY A 500 20.63 -3.52 -15.14
N ALA A 501 21.19 -2.92 -14.09
CA ALA A 501 22.03 -3.63 -13.13
C ALA A 501 21.20 -4.56 -12.22
N GLY A 502 21.83 -5.58 -11.64
CA GLY A 502 21.19 -6.34 -10.55
C GLY A 502 20.96 -5.40 -9.36
N ILE A 503 22.03 -4.75 -8.90
CA ILE A 503 22.02 -3.70 -7.87
C ILE A 503 22.76 -2.49 -8.44
N GLY A 504 22.08 -1.34 -8.51
CA GLY A 504 22.64 -0.08 -8.98
C GLY A 504 21.74 0.60 -10.02
N SER A 505 22.29 1.06 -11.13
CA SER A 505 21.53 1.92 -12.07
C SER A 505 20.67 1.15 -13.07
N GLY A 506 19.65 1.84 -13.61
CA GLY A 506 18.95 1.42 -14.81
C GLY A 506 19.60 1.99 -16.08
N PHE A 507 19.23 1.43 -17.23
CA PHE A 507 19.77 1.78 -18.54
C PHE A 507 19.55 3.26 -18.90
N ALA A 508 20.54 3.93 -19.49
CA ALA A 508 20.48 5.35 -19.84
C ALA A 508 21.13 5.66 -21.21
N PRO A 509 20.39 5.72 -22.34
CA PRO A 509 20.96 5.95 -23.67
C PRO A 509 21.40 7.40 -24.02
N SER A 510 21.69 8.29 -23.06
CA SER A 510 21.93 9.72 -23.33
C SER A 510 23.15 10.31 -22.60
N TRP A 511 23.80 11.29 -23.26
CA TRP A 511 24.96 12.07 -22.81
C TRP A 511 24.68 13.02 -21.62
N THR A 512 23.49 12.95 -21.02
CA THR A 512 23.06 13.74 -19.87
C THR A 512 23.31 12.93 -18.59
N MET A 513 24.51 13.12 -18.03
CA MET A 513 25.07 12.30 -16.95
C MET A 513 24.55 12.76 -15.57
N SER A 514 23.78 11.89 -14.88
CA SER A 514 23.40 12.02 -13.47
C SER A 514 24.58 11.83 -12.50
N LYS A 515 24.45 12.18 -11.22
CA LYS A 515 25.51 11.88 -10.22
C LYS A 515 25.79 10.37 -10.15
N LYS A 516 27.05 9.97 -9.87
CA LYS A 516 27.41 8.58 -9.54
C LYS A 516 26.53 8.09 -8.38
N GLY A 517 25.99 6.88 -8.50
CA GLY A 517 25.36 6.19 -7.38
C GLY A 517 26.41 5.62 -6.42
N SER A 518 26.01 5.28 -5.20
CA SER A 518 26.88 4.62 -4.22
C SER A 518 26.29 3.28 -3.78
N ILE A 519 27.14 2.25 -3.70
CA ILE A 519 26.76 0.93 -3.22
C ILE A 519 27.71 0.52 -2.10
N THR A 520 27.18 0.37 -0.89
CA THR A 520 27.92 -0.10 0.28
C THR A 520 27.40 -1.46 0.74
N ILE A 521 28.25 -2.47 0.75
CA ILE A 521 27.93 -3.81 1.23
C ILE A 521 28.83 -4.16 2.41
N THR A 522 28.23 -4.36 3.58
CA THR A 522 28.92 -4.73 4.82
C THR A 522 28.56 -6.15 5.29
N GLY A 523 27.48 -6.75 4.76
CA GLY A 523 27.00 -8.07 5.17
C GLY A 523 25.87 -8.61 4.28
N GLY A 524 25.29 -9.74 4.71
CA GLY A 524 24.20 -10.42 4.00
C GLY A 524 24.66 -11.50 3.01
N LYS A 525 23.68 -12.23 2.46
CA LYS A 525 23.85 -13.17 1.35
C LYS A 525 23.19 -12.56 0.11
N ILE A 526 24.00 -12.15 -0.85
CA ILE A 526 23.56 -11.34 -2.00
C ILE A 526 23.74 -12.17 -3.27
N ASN A 527 22.69 -12.21 -4.08
CA ASN A 527 22.71 -12.70 -5.45
C ASN A 527 22.22 -11.59 -6.37
N ALA A 528 23.15 -10.95 -7.08
CA ALA A 528 22.86 -9.82 -7.94
C ALA A 528 23.15 -10.20 -9.40
N ILE A 529 22.15 -10.10 -10.27
CA ILE A 529 22.23 -10.49 -11.66
C ILE A 529 21.85 -9.29 -12.52
N GLY A 530 22.82 -8.76 -13.26
CA GLY A 530 22.60 -7.75 -14.27
C GLY A 530 21.97 -8.39 -15.50
N GLY A 531 21.06 -7.68 -16.15
CA GLY A 531 20.32 -8.29 -17.22
C GLY A 531 21.00 -8.15 -18.58
N GLU A 532 20.45 -8.90 -19.53
CA GLU A 532 21.05 -9.15 -20.83
C GLU A 532 20.24 -8.48 -21.93
N GLU A 533 20.90 -8.01 -22.97
CA GLU A 533 20.23 -7.62 -24.20
C GLU A 533 20.36 -8.73 -25.24
N THR A 534 19.30 -8.97 -26.01
CA THR A 534 19.34 -9.87 -27.17
C THR A 534 19.38 -9.10 -28.49
N SER A 535 19.68 -7.79 -28.48
CA SER A 535 19.64 -7.00 -29.72
C SER A 535 20.82 -7.36 -30.63
N PRO A 536 20.60 -7.39 -31.96
CA PRO A 536 21.67 -7.59 -32.93
C PRO A 536 22.65 -6.41 -33.01
N ASP A 537 22.37 -5.29 -32.35
CA ASP A 537 23.18 -4.06 -32.37
C ASP A 537 24.37 -4.13 -31.38
N GLY A 538 24.38 -5.13 -30.49
CA GLY A 538 25.53 -5.49 -29.67
C GLY A 538 25.77 -4.62 -28.44
N TRP A 539 24.70 -4.08 -27.82
CA TRP A 539 24.83 -3.30 -26.59
C TRP A 539 25.34 -4.18 -25.43
N SER A 540 25.97 -3.56 -24.43
CA SER A 540 26.32 -4.31 -23.21
C SER A 540 25.11 -4.37 -22.28
N GLY A 541 25.02 -5.42 -21.47
CA GLY A 541 24.04 -5.56 -20.40
C GLY A 541 24.41 -4.74 -19.15
N GLY A 542 23.66 -4.95 -18.07
CA GLY A 542 23.95 -4.33 -16.79
C GLY A 542 24.97 -5.10 -15.95
N ALA A 543 25.68 -4.41 -15.06
CA ALA A 543 26.51 -5.09 -14.08
C ALA A 543 25.67 -5.91 -13.08
N GLY A 544 26.27 -6.95 -12.50
CA GLY A 544 25.64 -7.61 -11.34
C GLY A 544 25.45 -6.62 -10.20
N ILE A 545 26.53 -5.93 -9.83
CA ILE A 545 26.56 -4.83 -8.86
C ILE A 545 27.31 -3.65 -9.48
N GLY A 546 26.66 -2.50 -9.56
CA GLY A 546 27.25 -1.27 -10.07
C GLY A 546 26.39 -0.65 -11.18
N SER A 547 27.01 -0.18 -12.26
CA SER A 547 26.28 0.56 -13.29
C SER A 547 25.85 -0.31 -14.47
N SER A 548 24.83 0.15 -15.16
CA SER A 548 24.31 -0.39 -16.41
C SER A 548 24.98 0.25 -17.63
N TYR A 549 24.69 -0.29 -18.82
CA TYR A 549 25.13 0.27 -20.09
C TYR A 549 24.75 1.75 -20.24
N MET A 550 25.71 2.56 -20.68
CA MET A 550 25.62 4.02 -20.88
C MET A 550 25.24 4.86 -19.63
N SER A 551 25.27 4.27 -18.43
CA SER A 551 25.07 4.99 -17.16
C SER A 551 26.38 5.39 -16.48
N ASN A 552 26.33 6.39 -15.59
CA ASN A 552 27.50 6.79 -14.82
C ASN A 552 28.01 5.69 -13.93
N GLY A 553 29.32 5.69 -13.71
CA GLY A 553 29.95 4.76 -12.80
C GLY A 553 29.37 4.84 -11.38
N CYS A 554 29.66 3.83 -10.60
CA CYS A 554 29.18 3.70 -9.22
C CYS A 554 30.37 3.60 -8.28
N ASP A 555 30.26 4.25 -7.12
CA ASP A 555 31.20 4.07 -6.02
C ASP A 555 30.79 2.82 -5.25
N ILE A 556 31.61 1.77 -5.29
CA ILE A 556 31.30 0.46 -4.74
C ILE A 556 32.24 0.16 -3.58
N LEU A 557 31.71 0.05 -2.37
CA LEU A 557 32.45 -0.35 -1.17
C LEU A 557 31.93 -1.69 -0.65
N ILE A 558 32.79 -2.70 -0.63
CA ILE A 558 32.46 -4.04 -0.10
C ILE A 558 33.42 -4.38 1.03
N THR A 559 32.90 -4.51 2.25
CA THR A 559 33.69 -4.86 3.44
C THR A 559 33.28 -6.20 4.07
N GLY A 560 32.19 -6.81 3.60
CA GLY A 560 31.68 -8.08 4.11
C GLY A 560 30.57 -8.69 3.24
N GLY A 561 29.99 -9.79 3.72
CA GLY A 561 28.91 -10.52 3.04
C GLY A 561 29.38 -11.73 2.22
N ILE A 562 28.39 -12.50 1.74
CA ILE A 562 28.57 -13.59 0.77
C ILE A 562 27.87 -13.14 -0.51
N ILE A 563 28.65 -12.81 -1.54
CA ILE A 563 28.18 -12.12 -2.73
C ILE A 563 28.37 -13.02 -3.94
N ASN A 564 27.30 -13.23 -4.69
CA ASN A 564 27.34 -13.71 -6.06
C ASN A 564 26.86 -12.58 -6.97
N ALA A 565 27.75 -12.02 -7.78
CA ALA A 565 27.45 -10.93 -8.68
C ALA A 565 27.74 -11.39 -10.11
N VAL A 566 26.72 -11.35 -10.97
CA VAL A 566 26.81 -11.82 -12.35
C VAL A 566 26.41 -10.67 -13.27
N GLY A 567 27.33 -10.25 -14.12
CA GLY A 567 27.06 -9.26 -15.16
C GLY A 567 26.25 -9.85 -16.30
N GLY A 568 25.51 -9.00 -17.00
CA GLY A 568 24.93 -9.31 -18.30
C GLY A 568 25.97 -9.40 -19.41
N GLN A 569 25.51 -9.52 -20.65
CA GLN A 569 26.36 -9.58 -21.84
C GLN A 569 27.39 -8.44 -21.87
N ARG A 570 28.69 -8.74 -21.98
CA ARG A 570 29.77 -7.74 -22.01
C ARG A 570 29.73 -6.77 -20.82
N ALA A 571 29.24 -7.19 -19.66
CA ALA A 571 29.17 -6.37 -18.46
C ALA A 571 29.94 -7.00 -17.30
N ALA A 572 30.35 -6.16 -16.36
CA ALA A 572 31.09 -6.65 -15.20
C ALA A 572 30.20 -7.40 -14.20
N GLY A 573 30.76 -8.38 -13.50
CA GLY A 573 30.13 -8.91 -12.30
C GLY A 573 29.93 -7.80 -11.26
N ILE A 574 31.01 -7.08 -10.95
CA ILE A 574 31.00 -5.88 -10.10
C ILE A 574 31.72 -4.74 -10.81
N GLY A 575 31.08 -3.60 -11.00
CA GLY A 575 31.65 -2.47 -11.70
C GLY A 575 30.66 -1.92 -12.72
N CYS A 576 31.08 -1.72 -13.97
CA CYS A 576 30.27 -0.99 -14.94
C CYS A 576 29.78 -1.86 -16.10
N GLY A 577 28.58 -1.56 -16.62
CA GLY A 577 28.12 -1.98 -17.95
C GLY A 577 28.88 -1.19 -19.03
N GLY A 578 29.24 -1.78 -20.17
CA GLY A 578 30.25 -1.21 -21.09
C GLY A 578 29.95 0.19 -21.65
N ILE A 579 30.91 1.13 -21.68
CA ILE A 579 30.73 2.49 -22.24
C ILE A 579 32.06 3.04 -22.74
N GLU A 580 32.05 3.75 -23.87
CA GLU A 580 33.19 4.47 -24.47
C GLU A 580 33.50 5.84 -23.79
N ASP A 581 32.70 6.35 -22.84
CA ASP A 581 32.80 7.72 -22.28
C ASP A 581 32.30 7.87 -20.80
N SER A 582 32.30 6.81 -19.98
CA SER A 582 31.83 6.91 -18.57
C SER A 582 32.88 7.36 -17.56
N ASP A 583 32.46 7.94 -16.42
CA ASP A 583 33.31 8.33 -15.29
C ASP A 583 33.96 7.15 -14.53
N GLY A 584 33.70 5.90 -14.94
CA GLY A 584 34.24 4.68 -14.32
C GLY A 584 33.72 4.42 -12.90
N CYS A 585 33.78 3.16 -12.47
CA CYS A 585 33.36 2.74 -11.14
C CYS A 585 34.57 2.71 -10.20
N ASP A 586 34.48 3.35 -9.03
CA ASP A 586 35.51 3.28 -8.00
C ASP A 586 35.17 2.16 -7.02
N ILE A 587 35.95 1.09 -7.05
CA ILE A 587 35.66 -0.17 -6.37
C ILE A 587 36.67 -0.39 -5.26
N ILE A 588 36.20 -0.46 -4.01
CA ILE A 588 36.99 -0.76 -2.83
C ILE A 588 36.49 -2.07 -2.22
N ILE A 589 37.37 -3.06 -2.15
CA ILE A 589 37.08 -4.36 -1.53
C ILE A 589 37.97 -4.53 -0.30
N GLY A 590 37.35 -4.38 0.88
CA GLY A 590 37.98 -4.59 2.17
C GLY A 590 37.64 -5.91 2.86
N GLY A 591 36.73 -6.72 2.30
CA GLY A 591 36.39 -8.03 2.85
C GLY A 591 35.23 -8.74 2.14
N GLY A 592 34.79 -9.85 2.72
CA GLY A 592 33.70 -10.69 2.20
C GLY A 592 34.16 -11.97 1.49
N THR A 593 33.17 -12.76 1.06
CA THR A 593 33.34 -13.88 0.12
C THR A 593 32.60 -13.51 -1.15
N ILE A 594 33.33 -13.25 -2.23
CA ILE A 594 32.76 -12.66 -3.46
C ILE A 594 33.05 -13.57 -4.63
N ASN A 595 32.00 -13.94 -5.36
CA ASN A 595 32.07 -14.52 -6.69
C ASN A 595 31.54 -13.48 -7.67
N ALA A 596 32.43 -12.85 -8.42
CA ALA A 596 32.06 -11.85 -9.42
C ALA A 596 32.31 -12.41 -10.83
N THR A 597 31.26 -12.53 -11.62
CA THR A 597 31.29 -13.19 -12.93
C THR A 597 30.89 -12.21 -14.03
N GLY A 598 31.78 -11.99 -15.00
CA GLY A 598 31.45 -11.29 -16.24
C GLY A 598 31.05 -12.27 -17.35
N ARG A 599 30.15 -11.85 -18.26
CA ARG A 599 29.70 -12.65 -19.42
C ARG A 599 30.16 -12.04 -20.74
N ASP A 600 30.28 -12.86 -21.78
CA ASP A 600 30.63 -12.47 -23.16
C ASP A 600 31.83 -11.52 -23.29
N GLY A 601 32.89 -11.79 -22.53
CA GLY A 601 34.10 -10.98 -22.53
C GLY A 601 34.07 -9.78 -21.58
N GLY A 602 33.05 -9.64 -20.73
CA GLY A 602 33.07 -8.70 -19.61
C GLY A 602 33.97 -9.18 -18.44
N PRO A 603 34.54 -8.26 -17.64
CA PRO A 603 35.42 -8.63 -16.54
C PRO A 603 34.63 -9.15 -15.32
N GLY A 604 35.29 -9.91 -14.44
CA GLY A 604 34.68 -10.23 -13.14
C GLY A 604 34.45 -8.97 -12.31
N VAL A 605 35.48 -8.13 -12.19
CA VAL A 605 35.44 -6.82 -11.53
C VAL A 605 36.08 -5.76 -12.42
N GLY A 606 35.42 -4.62 -12.62
CA GLY A 606 35.93 -3.49 -13.42
C GLY A 606 34.97 -2.99 -14.51
N ALA A 607 35.50 -2.55 -15.66
CA ALA A 607 34.76 -1.98 -16.80
C ALA A 607 35.25 -2.55 -18.16
N VAL A 608 34.45 -2.39 -19.21
CA VAL A 608 34.52 -3.28 -20.39
C VAL A 608 35.40 -2.76 -21.53
N VAL A 609 35.38 -1.49 -21.97
CA VAL A 609 36.29 -0.97 -23.02
C VAL A 609 36.34 0.57 -23.04
N ASP A 610 37.48 1.17 -23.40
CA ASP A 610 37.72 2.56 -23.89
C ASP A 610 37.27 3.80 -23.08
N GLY A 611 36.76 3.68 -21.85
CA GLY A 611 36.50 4.83 -20.93
C GLY A 611 37.57 5.03 -19.83
N LEU A 612 37.65 6.24 -19.27
CA LEU A 612 38.58 6.63 -18.18
C LEU A 612 38.59 5.60 -17.03
N PRO A 613 39.77 5.27 -16.45
CA PRO A 613 39.89 4.14 -15.54
C PRO A 613 39.24 4.46 -14.19
N GLY A 614 38.09 3.84 -13.91
CA GLY A 614 37.69 3.60 -12.53
C GLY A 614 38.80 2.84 -11.78
N SER A 615 38.85 2.99 -10.46
CA SER A 615 39.89 2.33 -9.65
C SER A 615 39.39 1.01 -9.04
N VAL A 616 40.26 0.01 -8.94
CA VAL A 616 40.01 -1.15 -8.08
C VAL A 616 41.05 -1.16 -6.97
N THR A 617 40.59 -1.10 -5.73
CA THR A 617 41.44 -1.11 -4.54
C THR A 617 41.06 -2.28 -3.64
N ILE A 618 42.05 -3.11 -3.33
CA ILE A 618 41.96 -4.12 -2.28
C ILE A 618 42.49 -3.49 -1.01
N GLU A 619 41.66 -3.39 0.03
CA GLU A 619 42.02 -2.71 1.29
C GLU A 619 41.71 -3.61 2.50
N PRO A 620 42.56 -4.63 2.78
CA PRO A 620 42.35 -5.55 3.89
C PRO A 620 42.28 -4.81 5.24
N LEU A 621 41.38 -5.26 6.12
CA LEU A 621 41.38 -4.79 7.52
C LEU A 621 42.66 -5.20 8.24
N ALA A 622 43.06 -4.40 9.23
CA ALA A 622 44.30 -4.62 9.98
C ALA A 622 44.36 -6.03 10.60
N GLY A 623 45.40 -6.79 10.25
CA GLY A 623 45.60 -8.16 10.72
C GLY A 623 44.93 -9.25 9.88
N GLU A 624 44.34 -8.88 8.75
CA GLU A 624 43.66 -9.80 7.83
C GLU A 624 44.32 -9.84 6.46
N PHE A 625 43.94 -10.84 5.67
CA PHE A 625 44.41 -11.01 4.30
C PHE A 625 43.22 -11.22 3.36
N ILE A 626 43.33 -10.65 2.16
CA ILE A 626 42.38 -10.86 1.07
C ILE A 626 43.07 -11.70 -0.01
N GLU A 627 42.56 -12.90 -0.23
CA GLU A 627 42.94 -13.75 -1.35
C GLU A 627 42.06 -13.42 -2.55
N VAL A 628 42.68 -13.28 -3.72
CA VAL A 628 42.04 -12.90 -4.98
C VAL A 628 42.48 -13.90 -6.05
N GLU A 629 41.52 -14.61 -6.61
CA GLU A 629 41.74 -15.67 -7.61
C GLU A 629 40.95 -15.34 -8.88
N THR A 630 41.58 -15.48 -10.06
CA THR A 630 40.92 -15.31 -11.36
C THR A 630 40.92 -16.62 -12.14
N GLY A 631 39.86 -16.89 -12.89
CA GLY A 631 39.78 -18.05 -13.76
C GLY A 631 38.51 -18.10 -14.62
N PRO A 632 38.36 -19.14 -15.46
CA PRO A 632 37.16 -19.34 -16.25
C PRO A 632 35.93 -19.62 -15.37
N ASP A 633 36.11 -20.28 -14.23
CA ASP A 633 35.10 -20.52 -13.22
C ASP A 633 35.70 -20.62 -11.82
N SER A 634 34.85 -20.70 -10.80
CA SER A 634 35.28 -20.83 -9.39
C SER A 634 36.11 -22.08 -9.07
N SER A 635 36.08 -23.12 -9.90
CA SER A 635 36.81 -24.38 -9.70
C SER A 635 38.20 -24.37 -10.35
N GLY A 636 38.39 -23.55 -11.38
CA GLY A 636 39.65 -23.37 -12.10
C GLY A 636 40.39 -22.06 -11.80
N ALA A 637 39.95 -21.30 -10.80
CA ALA A 637 40.55 -20.00 -10.45
C ALA A 637 41.93 -20.16 -9.78
N LEU A 638 42.87 -19.28 -10.15
CA LEU A 638 44.24 -19.23 -9.63
C LEU A 638 44.54 -17.87 -9.00
N ALA A 639 45.36 -17.86 -7.95
CA ALA A 639 45.75 -16.63 -7.27
C ALA A 639 46.48 -15.67 -8.21
N ILE A 640 46.10 -14.39 -8.17
CA ILE A 640 46.79 -13.35 -8.94
C ILE A 640 48.12 -12.95 -8.31
N ILE A 641 48.97 -12.28 -9.08
CA ILE A 641 50.23 -11.70 -8.57
C ILE A 641 49.93 -10.73 -7.43
N GLY A 642 50.65 -10.87 -6.32
CA GLY A 642 50.45 -10.06 -5.10
C GLY A 642 49.44 -10.64 -4.12
N SER A 643 48.66 -11.65 -4.52
CA SER A 643 47.75 -12.35 -3.61
C SER A 643 48.50 -13.38 -2.74
N PRO A 644 48.16 -13.53 -1.45
CA PRO A 644 47.16 -12.76 -0.71
C PRO A 644 47.66 -11.37 -0.30
N PHE A 645 46.76 -10.38 -0.35
CA PHE A 645 47.05 -9.00 0.02
C PHE A 645 46.89 -8.80 1.52
N SER A 646 47.90 -8.21 2.16
CA SER A 646 47.92 -7.87 3.60
C SER A 646 47.91 -6.36 3.87
N GLU A 647 48.05 -5.56 2.83
CA GLU A 647 48.09 -4.10 2.84
C GLU A 647 47.29 -3.59 1.66
N LYS A 648 46.96 -2.28 1.68
CA LYS A 648 46.23 -1.63 0.60
C LYS A 648 46.98 -1.79 -0.72
N TYR A 649 46.28 -2.27 -1.75
CA TYR A 649 46.80 -2.40 -3.09
C TYR A 649 45.79 -1.85 -4.09
N SER A 650 46.20 -0.85 -4.86
CA SER A 650 45.37 -0.22 -5.89
C SER A 650 45.86 -0.64 -7.28
N PHE A 651 44.93 -1.17 -8.07
CA PHE A 651 45.11 -1.47 -9.48
C PHE A 651 44.75 -0.22 -10.30
N THR A 652 45.59 0.16 -11.25
CA THR A 652 45.40 1.34 -12.11
C THR A 652 45.63 1.00 -13.57
N GLY A 653 44.92 1.64 -14.50
CA GLY A 653 45.05 1.36 -15.94
C GLY A 653 44.40 0.04 -16.35
N LEU A 654 44.88 -0.61 -17.42
CA LEU A 654 44.32 -1.88 -17.92
C LEU A 654 44.43 -3.04 -16.90
N ASP A 655 45.29 -2.91 -15.89
CA ASP A 655 45.43 -3.87 -14.78
C ASP A 655 44.29 -3.78 -13.75
N ALA A 656 43.44 -2.75 -13.83
CA ALA A 656 42.23 -2.62 -13.01
C ALA A 656 41.08 -3.53 -13.47
N TYR A 657 41.26 -4.23 -14.59
CA TYR A 657 40.28 -5.12 -15.15
C TYR A 657 40.72 -6.57 -14.99
N PHE A 658 40.02 -7.31 -14.13
CA PHE A 658 40.28 -8.73 -13.93
C PHE A 658 39.68 -9.54 -15.08
N TYR A 659 40.31 -9.45 -16.26
CA TYR A 659 40.15 -10.39 -17.37
C TYR A 659 40.97 -11.65 -17.11
N SER A 660 40.58 -12.79 -17.68
CA SER A 660 41.27 -14.05 -17.42
C SER A 660 42.76 -13.93 -17.78
N ALA A 661 43.62 -14.22 -16.82
CA ALA A 661 44.97 -14.66 -17.13
C ALA A 661 44.86 -16.05 -17.77
N VAL A 662 44.70 -16.12 -19.09
CA VAL A 662 45.08 -17.34 -19.79
C VAL A 662 46.58 -17.27 -19.99
N THR A 663 47.30 -18.07 -19.20
CA THR A 663 48.71 -18.37 -19.45
C THR A 663 48.87 -18.98 -20.84
N GLU A 664 49.54 -18.26 -21.75
CA GLU A 664 50.77 -18.73 -22.42
C GLU A 664 51.42 -17.55 -23.15
N ALA A 665 52.66 -17.24 -22.75
CA ALA A 665 53.52 -16.33 -23.50
C ALA A 665 53.86 -16.98 -24.85
N ILE A 666 53.22 -16.55 -25.93
CA ILE A 666 53.67 -16.84 -27.30
C ILE A 666 54.39 -15.59 -27.81
N VAL A 667 55.72 -15.66 -27.82
CA VAL A 667 56.57 -14.76 -28.60
C VAL A 667 56.30 -15.05 -30.09
N MET A 668 55.68 -14.11 -30.81
CA MET A 668 55.69 -14.13 -32.27
C MET A 668 56.67 -13.07 -32.79
N GLU A 669 57.73 -13.53 -33.45
CA GLU A 669 58.65 -12.67 -34.19
C GLU A 669 57.97 -12.02 -35.41
N PRO A 670 58.41 -10.83 -35.84
CA PRO A 670 57.75 -10.06 -36.89
C PRO A 670 58.11 -10.63 -38.27
N ASN A 671 57.13 -11.19 -38.98
CA ASN A 671 57.23 -11.39 -40.43
C ASN A 671 56.25 -10.47 -41.14
N LEU A 672 56.78 -9.41 -41.74
CA LEU A 672 56.18 -8.73 -42.90
C LEU A 672 56.27 -9.67 -44.11
N PRO A 673 55.30 -9.66 -45.05
CA PRO A 673 55.55 -8.88 -46.27
C PRO A 673 54.34 -8.21 -46.96
N ASP A 674 54.62 -7.02 -47.49
CA ASP A 674 54.28 -6.42 -48.80
C ASP A 674 52.99 -6.82 -49.56
N THR A 675 52.07 -5.86 -49.72
CA THR A 675 51.84 -5.13 -51.00
C THR A 675 50.75 -4.05 -50.86
N PRO A 676 50.79 -2.96 -51.66
CA PRO A 676 50.00 -1.75 -51.41
C PRO A 676 48.67 -1.74 -52.19
N ALA A 677 47.57 -1.37 -51.52
CA ALA A 677 46.34 -0.95 -52.16
C ALA A 677 45.94 0.44 -51.66
N THR A 678 45.63 1.27 -52.63
CA THR A 678 45.47 2.73 -52.62
C THR A 678 44.14 3.20 -52.02
N GLY A 679 44.22 4.16 -51.09
CA GLY A 679 43.32 5.33 -51.00
C GLY A 679 41.98 5.18 -50.28
N GLU A 680 41.94 5.49 -48.97
CA GLU A 680 41.30 6.71 -48.40
C GLU A 680 41.63 6.80 -46.90
N ASN A 681 42.11 7.97 -46.46
CA ASN A 681 42.66 8.22 -45.13
C ASN A 681 41.56 8.27 -44.04
N LYS A 682 41.56 7.29 -43.14
CA LYS A 682 41.43 7.56 -41.70
C LYS A 682 42.72 7.10 -41.02
N SER A 683 43.37 8.03 -40.34
CA SER A 683 44.64 7.85 -39.66
C SER A 683 44.52 6.80 -38.54
N TYR A 684 44.94 5.57 -38.81
CA TYR A 684 45.37 4.65 -37.77
C TYR A 684 46.87 4.86 -37.57
N SER A 685 47.26 5.48 -36.45
CA SER A 685 48.66 5.48 -36.03
C SER A 685 49.01 4.10 -35.47
N PRO A 686 50.04 3.42 -35.99
CA PRO A 686 50.49 2.15 -35.45
C PRO A 686 51.38 2.43 -34.24
N MET A 687 50.94 2.04 -33.05
CA MET A 687 51.83 1.94 -31.89
C MET A 687 51.83 0.51 -31.36
N ALA A 688 53.05 -0.01 -31.33
CA ALA A 688 53.43 -1.35 -30.93
C ALA A 688 53.17 -1.58 -29.44
N GLY A 689 52.51 -2.70 -29.18
CA GLY A 689 52.14 -3.21 -27.86
C GLY A 689 51.06 -4.26 -28.02
N ALA A 690 51.25 -5.20 -28.94
CA ALA A 690 50.29 -6.27 -29.22
C ALA A 690 50.20 -7.20 -28.00
N MET A 691 49.19 -6.99 -27.16
CA MET A 691 48.63 -8.06 -26.33
C MET A 691 47.35 -8.51 -27.03
N LEU A 692 47.46 -9.68 -27.67
CA LEU A 692 46.41 -10.37 -28.38
C LEU A 692 45.31 -10.77 -27.37
N ILE A 693 44.21 -10.02 -27.34
CA ILE A 693 42.97 -10.44 -26.67
C ILE A 693 42.36 -11.54 -27.52
N LEU A 694 42.72 -12.80 -27.25
CA LEU A 694 41.89 -13.92 -27.70
C LEU A 694 40.69 -14.00 -26.74
N ALA A 695 39.62 -13.30 -27.11
CA ALA A 695 38.30 -13.47 -26.54
C ALA A 695 37.84 -14.92 -26.78
N GLY A 696 38.12 -15.80 -25.83
CA GLY A 696 37.30 -16.99 -25.64
C GLY A 696 35.92 -16.51 -25.20
N LEU A 697 34.87 -17.00 -25.86
CA LEU A 697 33.44 -16.77 -25.57
C LEU A 697 32.99 -17.32 -24.20
N GLY A 698 33.89 -17.38 -23.21
CA GLY A 698 33.66 -17.96 -21.89
C GLY A 698 33.35 -16.91 -20.83
N CYS A 699 32.53 -17.29 -19.84
CA CYS A 699 32.36 -16.51 -18.61
C CYS A 699 33.69 -16.43 -17.85
N ILE A 700 33.94 -15.33 -17.12
CA ILE A 700 35.16 -15.13 -16.32
C ILE A 700 34.74 -14.91 -14.87
N THR A 701 35.30 -15.69 -13.94
CA THR A 701 34.98 -15.61 -12.50
C THR A 701 36.17 -15.09 -11.70
N LEU A 702 35.92 -14.07 -10.88
CA LEU A 702 36.81 -13.63 -9.81
C LEU A 702 36.28 -14.17 -8.47
N VAL A 703 37.15 -14.84 -7.71
CA VAL A 703 36.83 -15.30 -6.36
C VAL A 703 37.68 -14.53 -5.35
N ILE A 704 37.02 -13.86 -4.41
CA ILE A 704 37.68 -13.14 -3.32
C ILE A 704 37.31 -13.81 -1.99
N LYS A 705 38.33 -14.16 -1.20
CA LYS A 705 38.17 -14.84 0.10
C LYS A 705 38.88 -14.06 1.20
N ARG A 706 38.15 -13.68 2.25
CA ARG A 706 38.73 -13.17 3.49
C ARG A 706 39.36 -14.32 4.31
N LYS A 707 40.61 -14.16 4.75
CA LYS A 707 41.30 -15.09 5.66
C LYS A 707 41.83 -14.35 6.90
N HIS A 708 41.67 -14.97 8.07
CA HIS A 708 42.30 -14.49 9.31
C HIS A 708 43.71 -15.06 9.47
N LYS A 709 44.61 -14.27 10.06
CA LYS A 709 45.93 -14.76 10.49
C LYS A 709 45.73 -15.84 11.55
N TYR A 710 46.10 -17.09 11.25
CA TYR A 710 46.24 -18.09 12.30
C TYR A 710 47.35 -17.61 13.24
N VAL A 711 46.98 -17.17 14.43
CA VAL A 711 47.93 -16.95 15.53
C VAL A 711 48.22 -18.34 16.07
N GLY A 712 49.37 -18.89 15.69
CA GLY A 712 49.91 -20.13 16.26
C GLY A 712 50.35 -19.95 17.70
#